data_AF-A0A7Y3B219-F1
#
_entry.id   AF-A0A7Y3B219-F1
#
_cell.length_a   1.000
_cell.length_b   1.000
_cell.length_c   1.000
_cell.angle_alpha   90.00
_cell.angle_beta   90.00
_cell.angle_gamma   90.00
#
_symmetry.space_group_name_H-M   'P 1'
#
loop_
_entity.id
_entity.type
_entity.pdbx_description
1 polymer ?
#
loop_
_entity_poly.entity_id
_entity_poly.type
_entity_poly.pdbx_seq_one_letter_code
_entity_poly.pdbx_strand_id
1 'polypeptide(L)'
;QTRKERLLKKDTFLTSRSKTARKLGLFDCIEAPCTDGCAVNQDVPQYLKAVREGDTARALAITTRDNPVPAMLGRVCDHLCEPVCVRTHLDEPLAIRHVKRFIMEHEGAVAALEKKDGGGARVAIIGAGPGGMAAARELALAGFGVEVFERQAYAGGMVGGAIPTYRLPTGVIEQDLAQLDALGVKIHFNRAAGRDFKLRDLQRDGFEHVAIMVGAQRGKKLGLAGEDAAGVMDALDFLRRAREGRPAPIGRRIGIIGAGDTAMDCARTAWRLSGGKAPVSVIYRRSIDQMPADREEVACLLEEGIEVVEMAKPVRLLTGNGQLLGLLCRRMEYRGDRDASGRKIPHEVPGSDFEIGLDTLILAISQNAVLGFFEGVSVALNSRGYIEVDSRTFETSVPGVYAGGDVAGDGPSSIVEAAADGKVIADSIIGRTRVKGPPVVEPFDASELLLRRARRAWRVPVPHTPPDERVGFAEVVHGYSADQARKEASRCLDCDVYCSLCVGVCPNLALQTYRLDPIEFQLPTLRRDGDAISVVSGEPFQLSQAYQIVVLADLCNECGNCTTFCPTAGEPYRDKPRLYIDRNEFEDQRDNAFMLIRDADTHAMEARFEGRTHRIELTGSLDYTAPAFSAQIDPHGFCVEQVIPLNGSSHDDGLSLEPCATMYVLLKSLVNSMPHLPCAPGGEDCIPAPRYGDRN
;
A
#
# COMPACT_ATOMS: atom_id res chain seq x y z
N GLN A 1 20.31 25.28 -22.54
CA GLN A 1 19.21 24.31 -22.53
C GLN A 1 18.95 23.90 -21.08
N THR A 2 18.32 24.78 -20.32
CA THR A 2 18.48 24.89 -18.87
C THR A 2 17.11 24.77 -18.19
N ARG A 3 16.95 23.79 -17.29
CA ARG A 3 15.79 23.58 -16.37
C ARG A 3 14.36 23.49 -16.96
N LYS A 4 14.15 23.70 -18.27
CA LYS A 4 12.84 23.51 -18.92
C LYS A 4 12.57 22.05 -19.29
N GLU A 5 13.61 21.25 -19.48
CA GLU A 5 13.46 19.82 -19.73
C GLU A 5 12.84 19.15 -18.50
N ARG A 6 11.72 18.45 -18.72
CA ARG A 6 10.99 17.68 -17.69
C ARG A 6 11.92 16.78 -16.87
N LEU A 7 12.97 16.26 -17.51
CA LEU A 7 14.07 15.48 -16.95
C LEU A 7 14.81 16.14 -15.77
N LEU A 8 14.84 17.48 -15.70
CA LEU A 8 15.63 18.25 -14.74
C LEU A 8 14.76 18.96 -13.69
N LYS A 9 13.46 18.65 -13.66
CA LYS A 9 12.46 19.25 -12.76
C LYS A 9 12.33 18.41 -11.49
N LYS A 10 12.76 18.97 -10.35
CA LYS A 10 12.78 18.33 -9.02
C LYS A 10 11.38 18.01 -8.48
N ASP A 11 10.38 18.70 -8.99
CA ASP A 11 8.95 18.66 -8.66
C ASP A 11 8.18 17.55 -9.38
N THR A 12 8.81 16.81 -10.29
CA THR A 12 8.08 15.86 -11.15
C THR A 12 7.58 14.61 -10.39
N PHE A 13 8.23 14.20 -9.28
CA PHE A 13 7.86 12.98 -8.55
C PHE A 13 7.92 13.12 -7.03
N LEU A 14 6.96 12.50 -6.34
CA LEU A 14 6.98 12.29 -4.88
C LEU A 14 8.00 11.19 -4.52
N THR A 15 9.29 11.52 -4.55
CA THR A 15 10.36 10.55 -4.22
C THR A 15 10.44 10.18 -2.74
N SER A 16 9.74 10.93 -1.88
CA SER A 16 9.74 10.73 -0.42
C SER A 16 8.99 9.49 0.06
N ARG A 17 8.25 8.79 -0.83
CA ARG A 17 7.44 7.60 -0.51
C ARG A 17 7.80 6.40 -1.38
N SER A 18 9.10 6.16 -1.58
CA SER A 18 9.61 5.05 -2.40
C SER A 18 9.76 3.71 -1.65
N LYS A 19 9.62 3.71 -0.33
CA LYS A 19 9.75 2.53 0.53
C LYS A 19 8.43 2.10 1.14
N THR A 20 8.30 0.80 1.34
CA THR A 20 7.19 0.13 2.01
C THR A 20 7.55 -0.18 3.46
N ALA A 21 6.57 -0.53 4.29
CA ALA A 21 6.79 -0.98 5.67
C ALA A 21 7.33 -2.43 5.76
N ARG A 22 7.45 -3.14 4.63
CA ARG A 22 7.90 -4.54 4.60
C ARG A 22 9.33 -4.65 5.12
N LYS A 23 9.55 -5.55 6.08
CA LYS A 23 10.89 -5.87 6.60
C LYS A 23 11.71 -6.61 5.54
N LEU A 24 13.03 -6.48 5.61
CA LEU A 24 13.95 -7.23 4.77
C LEU A 24 14.53 -8.39 5.58
N GLY A 25 14.23 -9.64 5.16
CA GLY A 25 14.86 -10.84 5.73
C GLY A 25 16.10 -11.27 4.94
N LEU A 26 16.81 -12.29 5.46
CA LEU A 26 17.96 -12.91 4.79
C LEU A 26 17.58 -13.46 3.41
N PHE A 27 16.47 -14.17 3.33
CA PHE A 27 15.93 -14.80 2.12
C PHE A 27 14.57 -14.20 1.73
N ASP A 28 14.03 -14.65 0.59
CA ASP A 28 12.65 -14.41 0.13
C ASP A 28 12.23 -12.93 0.14
N CYS A 29 13.08 -12.04 -0.39
CA CYS A 29 12.81 -10.59 -0.39
C CYS A 29 12.07 -10.06 -1.62
N ILE A 30 11.84 -10.88 -2.65
CA ILE A 30 11.24 -10.46 -3.92
C ILE A 30 9.74 -10.31 -3.72
N GLU A 31 9.25 -9.08 -3.81
CA GLU A 31 7.82 -8.76 -3.83
C GLU A 31 7.71 -7.36 -4.43
N ALA A 32 6.66 -7.12 -5.21
CA ALA A 32 6.48 -5.84 -5.87
C ALA A 32 5.96 -4.78 -4.90
N PRO A 33 6.63 -3.62 -4.75
CA PRO A 33 6.21 -2.59 -3.81
C PRO A 33 4.84 -1.98 -4.12
N CYS A 34 4.43 -1.98 -5.38
CA CYS A 34 3.09 -1.53 -5.77
C CYS A 34 1.98 -2.43 -5.20
N THR A 35 2.28 -3.71 -4.94
CA THR A 35 1.36 -4.62 -4.25
C THR A 35 1.35 -4.33 -2.75
N ASP A 36 2.54 -4.19 -2.13
CA ASP A 36 2.70 -3.81 -0.71
C ASP A 36 1.98 -2.49 -0.38
N GLY A 37 2.05 -1.50 -1.29
CA GLY A 37 1.42 -0.19 -1.12
C GLY A 37 -0.07 -0.15 -1.46
N CYS A 38 -0.65 -1.23 -2.00
CA CYS A 38 -2.07 -1.26 -2.35
C CYS A 38 -2.88 -1.81 -1.16
N ALA A 39 -3.76 -0.99 -0.57
CA ALA A 39 -4.52 -1.42 0.62
C ALA A 39 -5.41 -2.67 0.37
N VAL A 40 -5.90 -2.88 -0.86
CA VAL A 40 -6.66 -4.10 -1.21
C VAL A 40 -5.78 -5.25 -1.72
N ASN A 41 -4.45 -5.11 -1.66
CA ASN A 41 -3.44 -6.12 -2.04
C ASN A 41 -3.57 -6.63 -3.47
N GLN A 42 -3.70 -5.72 -4.45
CA GLN A 42 -3.81 -6.11 -5.86
C GLN A 42 -2.47 -6.59 -6.41
N ASP A 43 -2.52 -7.64 -7.22
CA ASP A 43 -1.37 -8.15 -7.95
C ASP A 43 -1.07 -7.30 -9.20
N VAL A 44 -0.52 -6.11 -8.94
CA VAL A 44 -0.22 -5.10 -9.97
C VAL A 44 0.64 -5.64 -11.11
N PRO A 45 1.77 -6.32 -10.83
CA PRO A 45 2.62 -6.82 -11.91
C PRO A 45 1.91 -7.83 -12.81
N GLN A 46 1.08 -8.73 -12.25
CA GLN A 46 0.42 -9.76 -13.04
C GLN A 46 -0.61 -9.18 -14.02
N TYR A 47 -1.48 -8.26 -13.61
CA TYR A 47 -2.42 -7.66 -14.57
C TYR A 47 -1.73 -6.72 -15.56
N LEU A 48 -0.63 -6.06 -15.17
CA LEU A 48 0.18 -5.28 -16.12
C LEU A 48 0.84 -6.20 -17.15
N LYS A 49 1.36 -7.36 -16.74
CA LYS A 49 1.89 -8.38 -17.65
C LYS A 49 0.82 -8.84 -18.65
N ALA A 50 -0.39 -9.16 -18.16
CA ALA A 50 -1.51 -9.55 -19.02
C ALA A 50 -1.89 -8.44 -20.02
N VAL A 51 -1.97 -7.18 -19.59
CA VAL A 51 -2.20 -6.03 -20.50
C VAL A 51 -1.09 -5.92 -21.54
N ARG A 52 0.18 -6.00 -21.14
CA ARG A 52 1.34 -5.97 -22.04
C ARG A 52 1.27 -7.04 -23.14
N GLU A 53 0.84 -8.24 -22.76
CA GLU A 53 0.64 -9.40 -23.64
C GLU A 53 -0.62 -9.30 -24.51
N GLY A 54 -1.51 -8.34 -24.23
CA GLY A 54 -2.77 -8.16 -24.93
C GLY A 54 -3.89 -9.09 -24.47
N ASP A 55 -3.69 -9.81 -23.36
CA ASP A 55 -4.69 -10.71 -22.77
C ASP A 55 -5.58 -9.93 -21.79
N THR A 56 -6.60 -9.29 -22.34
CA THR A 56 -7.57 -8.50 -21.56
C THR A 56 -8.40 -9.35 -20.61
N ALA A 57 -8.71 -10.60 -20.97
CA ALA A 57 -9.49 -11.51 -20.15
C ALA A 57 -8.72 -11.90 -18.88
N ARG A 58 -7.44 -12.27 -19.02
CA ARG A 58 -6.55 -12.53 -17.89
C ARG A 58 -6.37 -11.28 -17.02
N ALA A 59 -6.18 -10.11 -17.64
CA ALA A 59 -6.02 -8.85 -16.91
C ALA A 59 -7.27 -8.51 -16.06
N LEU A 60 -8.46 -8.70 -16.63
CA LEU A 60 -9.73 -8.52 -15.95
C LEU A 60 -9.91 -9.51 -14.79
N ALA A 61 -9.61 -10.80 -15.02
CA ALA A 61 -9.72 -11.83 -14.00
C ALA A 61 -8.81 -11.55 -12.80
N ILE A 62 -7.56 -11.16 -13.03
CA ILE A 62 -6.61 -10.79 -11.96
C ILE A 62 -7.12 -9.55 -11.21
N THR A 63 -7.56 -8.52 -11.94
CA THR A 63 -8.01 -7.26 -11.34
C THR A 63 -9.23 -7.47 -10.45
N THR A 64 -10.24 -8.19 -10.93
CA THR A 64 -11.49 -8.45 -10.19
C THR A 64 -11.32 -9.49 -9.07
N ARG A 65 -10.33 -10.39 -9.15
CA ARG A 65 -9.99 -11.32 -8.05
C ARG A 65 -9.65 -10.56 -6.77
N ASP A 66 -8.75 -9.59 -6.87
CA ASP A 66 -8.18 -8.91 -5.69
C ASP A 66 -8.97 -7.66 -5.29
N ASN A 67 -9.59 -6.99 -6.26
CA ASN A 67 -10.25 -5.72 -6.07
C ASN A 67 -11.78 -5.88 -6.10
N PRO A 68 -12.49 -5.61 -4.99
CA PRO A 68 -13.94 -5.74 -4.94
C PRO A 68 -14.72 -4.64 -5.65
N VAL A 69 -14.08 -3.49 -5.92
CA VAL A 69 -14.69 -2.30 -6.55
C VAL A 69 -13.77 -1.71 -7.63
N PRO A 70 -13.39 -2.51 -8.65
CA PRO A 70 -12.35 -2.13 -9.58
C PRO A 70 -12.74 -1.02 -10.54
N ALA A 71 -14.01 -0.90 -10.92
CA ALA A 71 -14.44 0.15 -11.81
C ALA A 71 -14.31 1.53 -11.15
N MET A 72 -14.74 1.67 -9.90
CA MET A 72 -14.56 2.89 -9.10
C MET A 72 -13.07 3.18 -8.83
N LEU A 73 -12.32 2.20 -8.33
CA LEU A 73 -10.89 2.38 -8.02
C LEU A 73 -10.01 2.56 -9.26
N GLY A 74 -10.50 2.24 -10.45
CA GLY A 74 -9.85 2.58 -11.73
C GLY A 74 -9.91 4.09 -12.04
N ARG A 75 -10.83 4.85 -11.45
CA ARG A 75 -10.99 6.29 -11.74
C ARG A 75 -10.54 7.20 -10.62
N VAL A 76 -10.93 6.88 -9.38
CA VAL A 76 -10.81 7.84 -8.26
C VAL A 76 -9.89 7.37 -7.13
N CYS A 77 -9.14 6.28 -7.34
CA CYS A 77 -8.12 5.87 -6.38
C CYS A 77 -7.01 6.93 -6.30
N ASP A 78 -6.55 7.18 -5.07
CA ASP A 78 -5.35 7.96 -4.70
C ASP A 78 -4.03 7.21 -4.96
N HIS A 79 -4.14 6.00 -5.53
CA HIS A 79 -3.07 5.26 -6.19
C HIS A 79 -1.80 5.11 -5.35
N LEU A 80 -1.93 4.76 -4.07
CA LEU A 80 -0.83 4.53 -3.11
C LEU A 80 0.27 3.58 -3.63
N CYS A 81 -0.05 2.74 -4.62
CA CYS A 81 0.86 1.86 -5.35
C CYS A 81 1.84 2.57 -6.32
N GLU A 82 1.52 3.76 -6.85
CA GLU A 82 2.38 4.47 -7.81
C GLU A 82 3.57 5.18 -7.12
N PRO A 83 3.43 5.88 -5.97
CA PRO A 83 4.55 6.52 -5.29
C PRO A 83 5.68 5.55 -4.90
N VAL A 84 5.32 4.33 -4.50
CA VAL A 84 6.26 3.25 -4.12
C VAL A 84 6.83 2.49 -5.32
N CYS A 85 6.40 2.81 -6.55
CA CYS A 85 6.93 2.19 -7.76
C CYS A 85 8.43 2.46 -7.88
N VAL A 86 9.22 1.42 -8.14
CA VAL A 86 10.68 1.51 -8.30
C VAL A 86 11.08 2.50 -9.40
N ARG A 87 10.22 2.71 -10.40
CA ARG A 87 10.47 3.69 -11.47
C ARG A 87 10.56 5.12 -10.97
N THR A 88 10.05 5.45 -9.78
CA THR A 88 10.22 6.75 -9.14
C THR A 88 11.70 7.14 -8.97
N HIS A 89 12.62 6.15 -8.94
CA HIS A 89 14.07 6.39 -8.90
C HIS A 89 14.75 6.46 -10.27
N LEU A 90 14.03 6.14 -11.35
CA LEU A 90 14.60 5.96 -12.70
C LEU A 90 14.04 6.98 -13.69
N ASP A 91 12.72 7.09 -13.77
CA ASP A 91 11.96 8.00 -14.61
C ASP A 91 10.64 8.41 -13.92
N GLU A 92 9.49 7.85 -14.33
CA GLU A 92 8.18 8.14 -13.74
C GLU A 92 7.53 6.85 -13.25
N PRO A 93 6.73 6.88 -12.17
CA PRO A 93 5.95 5.72 -11.79
C PRO A 93 5.00 5.27 -12.92
N LEU A 94 4.61 4.00 -12.86
CA LEU A 94 3.62 3.44 -13.76
C LEU A 94 2.26 4.10 -13.54
N ALA A 95 1.49 4.30 -14.61
CA ALA A 95 0.11 4.77 -14.55
C ALA A 95 -0.86 3.64 -14.14
N ILE A 96 -0.60 3.01 -12.99
CA ILE A 96 -1.29 1.81 -12.50
C ILE A 96 -2.80 2.02 -12.47
N ARG A 97 -3.27 3.17 -11.96
CA ARG A 97 -4.71 3.49 -11.91
C ARG A 97 -5.33 3.51 -13.31
N HIS A 98 -4.64 4.10 -14.28
CA HIS A 98 -5.15 4.25 -15.65
C HIS A 98 -5.09 2.95 -16.46
N VAL A 99 -4.11 2.07 -16.19
CA VAL A 99 -4.13 0.72 -16.78
C VAL A 99 -5.29 -0.09 -16.20
N LYS A 100 -5.55 0.01 -14.88
CA LYS A 100 -6.75 -0.59 -14.27
C LYS A 100 -8.05 -0.03 -14.87
N ARG A 101 -8.12 1.29 -15.10
CA ARG A 101 -9.25 1.90 -15.82
C ARG A 101 -9.45 1.27 -17.19
N PHE A 102 -8.39 1.16 -17.98
CA PHE A 102 -8.43 0.51 -19.30
C PHE A 102 -8.98 -0.91 -19.20
N ILE A 103 -8.52 -1.72 -18.24
CA ILE A 103 -9.01 -3.08 -18.02
C ILE A 103 -10.53 -3.08 -17.80
N MET A 104 -11.02 -2.21 -16.90
CA MET A 104 -12.44 -2.15 -16.57
C MET A 104 -13.32 -1.54 -17.67
N GLU A 105 -12.78 -0.68 -18.54
CA GLU A 105 -13.51 -0.17 -19.71
C GLU A 105 -13.65 -1.22 -20.83
N HIS A 106 -12.87 -2.29 -20.78
CA HIS A 106 -12.95 -3.43 -21.70
C HIS A 106 -13.58 -4.66 -21.05
N GLU A 107 -14.19 -4.51 -19.86
CA GLU A 107 -14.98 -5.57 -19.25
C GLU A 107 -16.19 -5.89 -20.14
N GLY A 108 -16.37 -7.18 -20.44
CA GLY A 108 -17.54 -7.68 -21.15
C GLY A 108 -18.72 -7.91 -20.20
N ALA A 109 -19.49 -8.97 -20.44
CA ALA A 109 -20.50 -9.40 -19.49
C ALA A 109 -19.86 -9.80 -18.15
N VAL A 110 -20.56 -9.52 -17.04
CA VAL A 110 -20.14 -9.92 -15.70
C VAL A 110 -19.85 -11.43 -15.68
N ALA A 111 -18.62 -11.79 -15.36
CA ALA A 111 -18.24 -13.19 -15.25
C ALA A 111 -19.05 -13.87 -14.14
N ALA A 112 -19.50 -15.10 -14.38
CA ALA A 112 -20.18 -15.88 -13.36
C ALA A 112 -19.21 -16.11 -12.19
N LEU A 113 -19.55 -15.54 -11.03
CA LEU A 113 -18.80 -15.74 -9.80
C LEU A 113 -19.33 -17.00 -9.10
N GLU A 114 -18.43 -17.95 -8.82
CA GLU A 114 -18.80 -19.16 -8.08
C GLU A 114 -18.99 -18.84 -6.60
N LYS A 115 -20.19 -19.12 -6.08
CA LYS A 115 -20.51 -19.03 -4.66
C LYS A 115 -20.13 -20.33 -3.97
N LYS A 116 -19.49 -20.21 -2.80
CA LYS A 116 -19.32 -21.34 -1.89
C LYS A 116 -20.65 -21.62 -1.15
N ASP A 117 -20.76 -22.82 -0.58
CA ASP A 117 -21.82 -23.11 0.38
C ASP A 117 -21.43 -22.50 1.73
N GLY A 118 -22.17 -21.47 2.15
CA GLY A 118 -21.85 -20.64 3.32
C GLY A 118 -22.65 -20.98 4.57
N GLY A 119 -23.27 -22.16 4.64
CA GLY A 119 -23.93 -22.65 5.86
C GLY A 119 -25.18 -21.87 6.30
N GLY A 120 -25.66 -20.91 5.49
CA GLY A 120 -26.94 -20.20 5.71
C GLY A 120 -26.90 -18.98 6.65
N ALA A 121 -25.74 -18.62 7.20
CA ALA A 121 -25.60 -17.45 8.09
C ALA A 121 -25.89 -16.13 7.35
N ARG A 122 -26.53 -15.18 8.05
CA ARG A 122 -26.94 -13.88 7.49
C ARG A 122 -26.13 -12.73 8.08
N VAL A 123 -25.72 -11.80 7.21
CA VAL A 123 -24.95 -10.62 7.59
C VAL A 123 -25.67 -9.36 7.12
N ALA A 124 -25.80 -8.39 8.02
CA ALA A 124 -26.29 -7.05 7.70
C ALA A 124 -25.11 -6.09 7.51
N ILE A 125 -25.13 -5.30 6.45
CA ILE A 125 -24.14 -4.25 6.19
C ILE A 125 -24.86 -2.91 6.18
N ILE A 126 -24.41 -1.94 6.98
CA ILE A 126 -24.98 -0.60 7.02
C ILE A 126 -24.09 0.33 6.19
N GLY A 127 -24.59 0.78 5.05
CA GLY A 127 -23.91 1.66 4.08
C GLY A 127 -23.46 0.92 2.83
N ALA A 128 -23.88 1.40 1.66
CA ALA A 128 -23.50 0.87 0.34
C ALA A 128 -22.34 1.68 -0.27
N GLY A 129 -21.38 2.12 0.55
CA GLY A 129 -20.13 2.71 0.07
C GLY A 129 -19.12 1.65 -0.41
N PRO A 130 -17.93 2.06 -0.90
CA PRO A 130 -16.89 1.16 -1.38
C PRO A 130 -16.54 0.03 -0.39
N GLY A 131 -16.41 0.35 0.89
CA GLY A 131 -16.16 -0.64 1.94
C GLY A 131 -17.31 -1.60 2.20
N GLY A 132 -18.56 -1.09 2.20
CA GLY A 132 -19.75 -1.94 2.33
C GLY A 132 -19.93 -2.87 1.13
N MET A 133 -19.70 -2.37 -0.09
CA MET A 133 -19.70 -3.17 -1.31
C MET A 133 -18.59 -4.22 -1.30
N ALA A 134 -17.40 -3.88 -0.83
CA ALA A 134 -16.29 -4.81 -0.70
C ALA A 134 -16.60 -5.95 0.28
N ALA A 135 -17.10 -5.62 1.47
CA ALA A 135 -17.52 -6.62 2.45
C ALA A 135 -18.64 -7.51 1.88
N ALA A 136 -19.64 -6.90 1.23
CA ALA A 136 -20.77 -7.62 0.65
C ALA A 136 -20.32 -8.66 -0.38
N ARG A 137 -19.40 -8.28 -1.27
CA ARG A 137 -18.86 -9.17 -2.30
C ARG A 137 -18.17 -10.37 -1.70
N GLU A 138 -17.25 -10.14 -0.76
CA GLU A 138 -16.44 -11.21 -0.15
C GLU A 138 -17.29 -12.18 0.68
N LEU A 139 -18.24 -11.66 1.45
CA LEU A 139 -19.19 -12.47 2.23
C LEU A 139 -20.11 -13.29 1.32
N ALA A 140 -20.63 -12.71 0.24
CA ALA A 140 -21.49 -13.41 -0.70
C ALA A 140 -20.75 -14.50 -1.49
N LEU A 141 -19.48 -14.26 -1.86
CA LEU A 141 -18.60 -15.29 -2.45
C LEU A 141 -18.36 -16.46 -1.48
N ALA A 142 -18.27 -16.18 -0.17
CA ALA A 142 -18.18 -17.20 0.87
C ALA A 142 -19.51 -17.90 1.18
N GLY A 143 -20.62 -17.50 0.53
CA GLY A 143 -21.93 -18.16 0.63
C GLY A 143 -22.87 -17.59 1.70
N PHE A 144 -22.53 -16.46 2.32
CA PHE A 144 -23.39 -15.82 3.32
C PHE A 144 -24.61 -15.14 2.68
N GLY A 145 -25.72 -15.10 3.41
CA GLY A 145 -26.88 -14.29 3.04
C GLY A 145 -26.66 -12.81 3.40
N VAL A 146 -26.31 -11.99 2.41
CA VAL A 146 -25.93 -10.58 2.66
C VAL A 146 -27.08 -9.62 2.34
N GLU A 147 -27.37 -8.72 3.29
CA GLU A 147 -28.29 -7.60 3.10
C GLU A 147 -27.61 -6.27 3.44
N VAL A 148 -27.66 -5.32 2.51
CA VAL A 148 -27.07 -3.99 2.65
C VAL A 148 -28.18 -2.96 2.86
N PHE A 149 -28.04 -2.09 3.85
CA PHE A 149 -28.99 -1.02 4.15
C PHE A 149 -28.36 0.33 3.83
N GLU A 150 -28.92 1.05 2.85
CA GLU A 150 -28.40 2.32 2.36
C GLU A 150 -29.41 3.45 2.58
N ARG A 151 -28.94 4.57 3.12
CA ARG A 151 -29.75 5.75 3.40
C ARG A 151 -30.24 6.42 2.12
N GLN A 152 -29.41 6.47 1.08
CA GLN A 152 -29.71 7.12 -0.18
C GLN A 152 -30.54 6.22 -1.11
N ALA A 153 -31.02 6.82 -2.21
CA ALA A 153 -31.70 6.10 -3.30
C ALA A 153 -30.71 5.45 -4.29
N TYR A 154 -29.41 5.54 -4.02
CA TYR A 154 -28.31 5.05 -4.87
C TYR A 154 -27.18 4.50 -3.99
N ALA A 155 -26.31 3.67 -4.57
CA ALA A 155 -25.12 3.13 -3.91
C ALA A 155 -23.84 3.90 -4.30
N GLY A 156 -22.71 3.48 -3.74
CA GLY A 156 -21.41 4.12 -3.88
C GLY A 156 -21.07 5.09 -2.74
N GLY A 157 -21.96 5.32 -1.77
CA GLY A 157 -21.67 6.15 -0.59
C GLY A 157 -21.16 7.55 -0.96
N MET A 158 -20.04 8.00 -0.36
CA MET A 158 -19.41 9.29 -0.72
C MET A 158 -18.93 9.33 -2.17
N VAL A 159 -18.51 8.20 -2.73
CA VAL A 159 -18.05 8.11 -4.12
C VAL A 159 -19.21 8.36 -5.10
N GLY A 160 -20.40 7.86 -4.78
CA GLY A 160 -21.63 8.13 -5.55
C GLY A 160 -22.31 9.45 -5.21
N GLY A 161 -22.04 10.03 -4.03
CA GLY A 161 -22.75 11.21 -3.55
C GLY A 161 -21.96 12.51 -3.52
N ALA A 162 -20.62 12.50 -3.56
CA ALA A 162 -19.80 13.70 -3.42
C ALA A 162 -18.76 13.87 -4.53
N ILE A 163 -18.19 12.79 -5.06
CA ILE A 163 -17.24 12.92 -6.17
C ILE A 163 -17.99 13.43 -7.40
N PRO A 164 -17.50 14.44 -8.13
CA PRO A 164 -18.19 14.96 -9.30
C PRO A 164 -18.22 13.97 -10.48
N THR A 165 -19.26 14.03 -11.31
CA THR A 165 -19.44 13.12 -12.47
C THR A 165 -18.35 13.27 -13.52
N TYR A 166 -17.68 14.42 -13.60
CA TYR A 166 -16.54 14.63 -14.50
C TYR A 166 -15.28 13.84 -14.10
N ARG A 167 -15.25 13.29 -12.87
CA ARG A 167 -14.22 12.34 -12.38
C ARG A 167 -14.75 10.91 -12.32
N LEU A 168 -16.02 10.75 -11.94
CA LEU A 168 -16.65 9.45 -11.79
C LEU A 168 -18.13 9.46 -12.24
N PRO A 169 -18.40 9.05 -13.49
CA PRO A 169 -19.76 8.86 -13.98
C PRO A 169 -20.53 7.79 -13.18
N THR A 170 -21.87 7.91 -13.11
CA THR A 170 -22.72 6.98 -12.33
C THR A 170 -22.66 5.54 -12.84
N GLY A 171 -22.61 5.33 -14.16
CA GLY A 171 -22.55 3.98 -14.75
C GLY A 171 -21.33 3.15 -14.32
N VAL A 172 -20.26 3.81 -13.85
CA VAL A 172 -19.09 3.12 -13.29
C VAL A 172 -19.40 2.45 -11.96
N ILE A 173 -20.25 3.08 -11.13
CA ILE A 173 -20.68 2.50 -9.85
C ILE A 173 -21.61 1.32 -10.12
N GLU A 174 -22.49 1.46 -11.11
CA GLU A 174 -23.41 0.40 -11.56
C GLU A 174 -22.65 -0.85 -12.05
N GLN A 175 -21.50 -0.67 -12.69
CA GLN A 175 -20.61 -1.77 -13.10
C GLN A 175 -20.15 -2.61 -11.89
N ASP A 176 -19.68 -1.96 -10.82
CA ASP A 176 -19.27 -2.67 -9.59
C ASP A 176 -20.50 -3.29 -8.86
N LEU A 177 -21.67 -2.64 -8.92
CA LEU A 177 -22.92 -3.15 -8.33
C LEU A 177 -23.45 -4.41 -9.04
N ALA A 178 -23.26 -4.51 -10.35
CA ALA A 178 -23.73 -5.66 -11.14
C ALA A 178 -23.12 -6.98 -10.64
N GLN A 179 -21.89 -6.95 -10.09
CA GLN A 179 -21.29 -8.12 -9.45
C GLN A 179 -22.02 -8.53 -8.17
N LEU A 180 -22.46 -7.56 -7.36
CA LEU A 180 -23.22 -7.85 -6.13
C LEU A 180 -24.60 -8.42 -6.43
N ASP A 181 -25.26 -7.90 -7.47
CA ASP A 181 -26.55 -8.40 -7.94
C ASP A 181 -26.42 -9.85 -8.45
N ALA A 182 -25.40 -10.16 -9.26
CA ALA A 182 -25.09 -11.52 -9.69
C ALA A 182 -24.80 -12.46 -8.49
N LEU A 183 -24.23 -11.91 -7.41
CA LEU A 183 -24.01 -12.63 -6.16
C LEU A 183 -25.26 -12.73 -5.26
N GLY A 184 -26.40 -12.17 -5.67
CA GLY A 184 -27.67 -12.24 -4.94
C GLY A 184 -27.70 -11.40 -3.66
N VAL A 185 -26.81 -10.40 -3.56
CA VAL A 185 -26.81 -9.45 -2.45
C VAL A 185 -28.05 -8.58 -2.53
N LYS A 186 -28.80 -8.45 -1.43
CA LYS A 186 -29.99 -7.58 -1.38
C LYS A 186 -29.59 -6.20 -0.87
N ILE A 187 -29.93 -5.15 -1.61
CA ILE A 187 -29.66 -3.77 -1.20
C ILE A 187 -31.00 -3.04 -0.95
N HIS A 188 -31.18 -2.58 0.28
CA HIS A 188 -32.35 -1.83 0.74
C HIS A 188 -32.03 -0.33 0.74
N PHE A 189 -32.37 0.35 -0.34
CA PHE A 189 -32.25 1.80 -0.46
C PHE A 189 -33.27 2.55 0.39
N ASN A 190 -33.00 3.83 0.67
CA ASN A 190 -33.83 4.71 1.48
C ASN A 190 -34.05 4.21 2.92
N ARG A 191 -33.13 3.40 3.45
CA ARG A 191 -33.14 2.87 4.82
C ARG A 191 -32.00 3.49 5.63
N ALA A 192 -32.33 4.49 6.42
CA ALA A 192 -31.41 5.24 7.27
C ALA A 192 -31.35 4.64 8.68
N ALA A 193 -30.17 4.14 9.05
CA ALA A 193 -29.90 3.73 10.43
C ALA A 193 -30.10 4.91 11.40
N GLY A 194 -30.77 4.66 12.52
CA GLY A 194 -31.14 5.67 13.51
C GLY A 194 -32.52 6.30 13.29
N ARG A 195 -33.04 6.28 12.05
CA ARG A 195 -34.40 6.74 11.71
C ARG A 195 -35.34 5.57 11.46
N ASP A 196 -34.95 4.65 10.58
CA ASP A 196 -35.81 3.58 10.09
C ASP A 196 -35.58 2.25 10.84
N PHE A 197 -34.36 2.05 11.35
CA PHE A 197 -33.98 0.89 12.18
C PHE A 197 -32.80 1.24 13.09
N LYS A 198 -32.61 0.47 14.15
CA LYS A 198 -31.47 0.54 15.08
C LYS A 198 -30.65 -0.75 14.99
N LEU A 199 -29.45 -0.75 15.58
CA LEU A 199 -28.57 -1.93 15.60
C LEU A 199 -29.26 -3.18 16.18
N ARG A 200 -30.00 -3.02 17.29
CA ARG A 200 -30.73 -4.13 17.94
C ARG A 200 -31.84 -4.72 17.10
N ASP A 201 -32.42 -3.94 16.18
CA ASP A 201 -33.48 -4.44 15.30
C ASP A 201 -32.90 -5.46 14.33
N LEU A 202 -31.72 -5.19 13.76
CA LEU A 202 -31.02 -6.14 12.90
C LEU A 202 -30.67 -7.44 13.64
N GLN A 203 -30.16 -7.35 14.87
CA GLN A 203 -29.88 -8.54 15.68
C GLN A 203 -31.16 -9.37 15.95
N ARG A 204 -32.29 -8.69 16.22
CA ARG A 204 -33.59 -9.34 16.41
C ARG A 204 -34.12 -9.98 15.12
N ASP A 205 -33.80 -9.42 13.97
CA ASP A 205 -34.17 -9.94 12.65
C ASP A 205 -33.29 -11.12 12.18
N GLY A 206 -32.41 -11.61 13.06
CA GLY A 206 -31.61 -12.83 12.87
C GLY A 206 -30.30 -12.61 12.13
N PHE A 207 -29.78 -11.38 12.10
CA PHE A 207 -28.43 -11.12 11.60
C PHE A 207 -27.41 -11.42 12.71
N GLU A 208 -26.58 -12.44 12.50
CA GLU A 208 -25.54 -12.86 13.46
C GLU A 208 -24.37 -11.87 13.49
N HIS A 209 -24.07 -11.27 12.33
CA HIS A 209 -23.02 -10.29 12.19
C HIS A 209 -23.55 -8.99 11.56
N VAL A 210 -23.03 -7.86 12.03
CA VAL A 210 -23.33 -6.53 11.48
C VAL A 210 -22.04 -5.79 11.13
N ALA A 211 -21.88 -5.36 9.89
CA ALA A 211 -20.77 -4.52 9.46
C ALA A 211 -21.23 -3.06 9.26
N ILE A 212 -20.60 -2.13 9.97
CA ILE A 212 -20.91 -0.70 9.94
C ILE A 212 -19.94 0.01 8.99
N MET A 213 -20.43 0.38 7.80
CA MET A 213 -19.66 1.01 6.73
C MET A 213 -20.29 2.35 6.30
N VAL A 214 -20.78 3.11 7.28
CA VAL A 214 -21.57 4.33 7.07
C VAL A 214 -20.75 5.59 6.73
N GLY A 215 -19.42 5.50 6.82
CA GLY A 215 -18.48 6.62 6.63
C GLY A 215 -18.62 7.75 7.67
N ALA A 216 -18.07 8.93 7.37
CA ALA A 216 -18.21 10.14 8.18
C ALA A 216 -19.16 11.12 7.49
N GLN A 217 -20.36 11.29 8.03
CA GLN A 217 -21.47 11.85 7.25
C GLN A 217 -21.61 13.37 7.34
N ARG A 218 -20.95 14.02 8.31
CA ARG A 218 -21.20 15.43 8.66
C ARG A 218 -19.91 16.25 8.62
N GLY A 219 -19.86 17.31 7.81
CA GLY A 219 -18.70 18.21 7.79
C GLY A 219 -18.44 18.89 9.14
N LYS A 220 -17.17 19.24 9.41
CA LYS A 220 -16.85 20.05 10.60
C LYS A 220 -17.14 21.52 10.34
N LYS A 221 -17.51 22.21 11.42
CA LYS A 221 -17.70 23.66 11.47
C LYS A 221 -16.36 24.38 11.69
N LEU A 222 -16.29 25.65 11.29
CA LEU A 222 -15.10 26.50 11.52
C LEU A 222 -14.96 26.90 13.00
N GLY A 223 -16.06 26.92 13.74
CA GLY A 223 -16.15 27.47 15.10
C GLY A 223 -16.22 29.00 15.12
N LEU A 224 -16.59 29.65 14.02
CA LEU A 224 -16.70 31.10 13.89
C LEU A 224 -18.16 31.56 13.90
N ALA A 225 -18.41 32.74 14.47
CA ALA A 225 -19.73 33.36 14.41
C ALA A 225 -20.12 33.69 12.96
N GLY A 226 -21.40 33.46 12.61
CA GLY A 226 -21.94 33.72 11.28
C GLY A 226 -21.92 32.54 10.31
N GLU A 227 -21.56 31.33 10.76
CA GLU A 227 -21.54 30.13 9.89
C GLU A 227 -22.92 29.69 9.37
N ASP A 228 -24.00 30.08 10.04
CA ASP A 228 -25.37 29.77 9.59
C ASP A 228 -25.93 30.86 8.65
N ALA A 229 -25.11 31.85 8.25
CA ALA A 229 -25.51 32.90 7.30
C ALA A 229 -25.75 32.34 5.88
N ALA A 230 -26.68 32.95 5.16
CA ALA A 230 -26.93 32.61 3.77
C ALA A 230 -25.66 32.85 2.92
N GLY A 231 -25.30 31.86 2.10
CA GLY A 231 -24.07 31.83 1.32
C GLY A 231 -22.97 30.96 1.94
N VAL A 232 -23.07 30.56 3.20
CA VAL A 232 -22.17 29.56 3.80
C VAL A 232 -22.75 28.16 3.61
N MET A 233 -21.93 27.22 3.11
CA MET A 233 -22.38 25.87 2.74
C MET A 233 -21.43 24.78 3.22
N ASP A 234 -21.98 23.62 3.56
CA ASP A 234 -21.22 22.39 3.76
C ASP A 234 -20.77 21.79 2.41
N ALA A 235 -19.51 21.39 2.32
CA ALA A 235 -18.93 20.84 1.09
C ALA A 235 -19.65 19.58 0.59
N LEU A 236 -20.03 18.66 1.49
CA LEU A 236 -20.67 17.41 1.07
C LEU A 236 -22.11 17.64 0.62
N ASP A 237 -22.85 18.54 1.26
CA ASP A 237 -24.18 18.93 0.77
C ASP A 237 -24.10 19.64 -0.58
N PHE A 238 -23.15 20.57 -0.75
CA PHE A 238 -22.93 21.28 -2.01
C PHE A 238 -22.65 20.31 -3.18
N LEU A 239 -21.67 19.42 -3.01
CA LEU A 239 -21.29 18.45 -4.04
C LEU A 239 -22.42 17.47 -4.36
N ARG A 240 -23.12 16.98 -3.32
CA ARG A 240 -24.25 16.05 -3.50
C ARG A 240 -25.40 16.68 -4.27
N ARG A 241 -25.76 17.91 -3.90
CA ARG A 241 -26.79 18.69 -4.62
C ARG A 241 -26.43 18.89 -6.09
N ALA A 242 -25.18 19.24 -6.37
CA ALA A 242 -24.71 19.39 -7.75
C ALA A 242 -24.82 18.07 -8.53
N ARG A 243 -24.39 16.95 -7.93
CA ARG A 243 -24.45 15.63 -8.55
C ARG A 243 -25.89 15.13 -8.77
N GLU A 244 -26.80 15.44 -7.87
CA GLU A 244 -28.22 15.09 -7.96
C GLU A 244 -29.03 16.02 -8.91
N GLY A 245 -28.35 16.90 -9.66
CA GLY A 245 -29.00 17.81 -10.61
C GLY A 245 -29.80 18.94 -9.95
N ARG A 246 -29.57 19.19 -8.66
CA ARG A 246 -30.24 20.22 -7.85
C ARG A 246 -29.23 21.18 -7.19
N PRO A 247 -28.34 21.81 -7.97
CA PRO A 247 -27.21 22.58 -7.44
C PRO A 247 -27.70 23.70 -6.51
N ALA A 248 -26.94 23.94 -5.44
CA ALA A 248 -27.23 25.06 -4.54
C ALA A 248 -26.97 26.39 -5.26
N PRO A 249 -27.75 27.46 -4.96
CA PRO A 249 -27.50 28.78 -5.53
C PRO A 249 -26.12 29.30 -5.11
N ILE A 250 -25.26 29.60 -6.07
CA ILE A 250 -23.94 30.20 -5.85
C ILE A 250 -23.95 31.68 -6.26
N GLY A 251 -23.17 32.49 -5.55
CA GLY A 251 -22.99 33.90 -5.84
C GLY A 251 -21.91 34.17 -6.88
N ARG A 252 -21.43 35.41 -6.95
CA ARG A 252 -20.46 35.88 -7.95
C ARG A 252 -19.01 35.68 -7.49
N ARG A 253 -18.73 35.59 -6.18
CA ARG A 253 -17.38 35.46 -5.62
C ARG A 253 -17.36 34.32 -4.62
N ILE A 254 -16.71 33.22 -5.01
CA ILE A 254 -16.84 31.94 -4.34
C ILE A 254 -15.52 31.58 -3.66
N GLY A 255 -15.56 31.32 -2.36
CA GLY A 255 -14.42 30.86 -1.58
C GLY A 255 -14.61 29.44 -1.08
N ILE A 256 -13.54 28.66 -1.07
CA ILE A 256 -13.51 27.30 -0.52
C ILE A 256 -12.49 27.28 0.62
N ILE A 257 -12.91 26.91 1.84
CA ILE A 257 -11.98 26.65 2.94
C ILE A 257 -11.61 25.18 2.96
N GLY A 258 -10.34 24.88 2.71
CA GLY A 258 -9.82 23.52 2.70
C GLY A 258 -8.68 23.35 1.71
N ALA A 259 -8.10 22.16 1.66
CA ALA A 259 -7.01 21.85 0.72
C ALA A 259 -6.87 20.34 0.40
N GLY A 260 -7.84 19.51 0.81
CA GLY A 260 -7.91 18.11 0.41
C GLY A 260 -8.73 17.94 -0.86
N ASP A 261 -8.91 16.70 -1.33
CA ASP A 261 -9.61 16.42 -2.60
C ASP A 261 -11.03 16.96 -2.61
N THR A 262 -11.75 16.89 -1.47
CA THR A 262 -13.08 17.50 -1.34
C THR A 262 -13.07 19.01 -1.64
N ALA A 263 -12.01 19.72 -1.25
CA ALA A 263 -11.88 21.16 -1.54
C ALA A 263 -11.62 21.40 -3.03
N MET A 264 -10.82 20.53 -3.67
CA MET A 264 -10.57 20.60 -5.12
C MET A 264 -11.86 20.36 -5.89
N ASP A 265 -12.61 19.32 -5.52
CA ASP A 265 -13.91 19.00 -6.11
C ASP A 265 -14.91 20.13 -5.93
N CYS A 266 -14.97 20.75 -4.74
CA CYS A 266 -15.85 21.90 -4.49
C CYS A 266 -15.51 23.08 -5.39
N ALA A 267 -14.22 23.44 -5.48
CA ALA A 267 -13.76 24.57 -6.27
C ALA A 267 -14.03 24.37 -7.77
N ARG A 268 -13.65 23.21 -8.29
CA ARG A 268 -13.83 22.84 -9.70
C ARG A 268 -15.30 22.67 -10.08
N THR A 269 -16.15 22.21 -9.16
CA THR A 269 -17.61 22.12 -9.32
C THR A 269 -18.25 23.52 -9.32
N ALA A 270 -17.87 24.39 -8.38
CA ALA A 270 -18.37 25.77 -8.32
C ALA A 270 -18.01 26.56 -9.59
N TRP A 271 -16.77 26.39 -10.08
CA TRP A 271 -16.32 26.98 -11.33
C TRP A 271 -17.18 26.51 -12.53
N ARG A 272 -17.47 25.21 -12.64
CA ARG A 272 -18.36 24.64 -13.67
C ARG A 272 -19.78 25.16 -13.59
N LEU A 273 -20.37 25.20 -12.38
CA LEU A 273 -21.72 25.74 -12.17
C LEU A 273 -21.84 27.23 -12.52
N SER A 274 -20.73 27.96 -12.45
CA SER A 274 -20.66 29.37 -12.89
C SER A 274 -20.49 29.53 -14.42
N GLY A 275 -20.43 28.43 -15.18
CA GLY A 275 -20.10 28.44 -16.60
C GLY A 275 -18.65 28.85 -16.88
N GLY A 276 -17.75 28.63 -15.92
CA GLY A 276 -16.33 28.97 -16.02
C GLY A 276 -16.01 30.46 -15.89
N LYS A 277 -16.91 31.27 -15.32
CA LYS A 277 -16.82 32.74 -15.32
C LYS A 277 -16.65 33.37 -13.94
N ALA A 278 -17.13 32.73 -12.88
CA ALA A 278 -17.03 33.32 -11.55
C ALA A 278 -15.59 33.20 -11.01
N PRO A 279 -15.06 34.23 -10.33
CA PRO A 279 -13.86 34.10 -9.52
C PRO A 279 -14.09 33.09 -8.39
N VAL A 280 -13.35 31.99 -8.44
CA VAL A 280 -13.32 30.94 -7.43
C VAL A 280 -11.93 30.90 -6.80
N SER A 281 -11.86 30.89 -5.47
CA SER A 281 -10.60 30.79 -4.74
C SER A 281 -10.63 29.69 -3.67
N VAL A 282 -9.54 28.92 -3.59
CA VAL A 282 -9.25 28.02 -2.47
C VAL A 282 -8.42 28.78 -1.45
N ILE A 283 -8.90 28.88 -0.21
CA ILE A 283 -8.26 29.64 0.85
C ILE A 283 -7.60 28.64 1.80
N TYR A 284 -6.27 28.73 1.91
CA TYR A 284 -5.48 27.74 2.64
C TYR A 284 -4.47 28.38 3.58
N ARG A 285 -4.42 27.87 4.82
CA ARG A 285 -3.50 28.35 5.87
C ARG A 285 -2.02 27.96 5.66
N ARG A 286 -1.72 27.24 4.59
CA ARG A 286 -0.37 26.76 4.23
C ARG A 286 -0.17 27.01 2.73
N SER A 287 0.99 26.64 2.21
CA SER A 287 1.32 26.70 0.79
C SER A 287 0.83 25.46 0.00
N ILE A 288 0.78 25.58 -1.34
CA ILE A 288 0.39 24.56 -2.31
C ILE A 288 1.23 23.28 -2.11
N ASP A 289 2.54 23.41 -1.84
CA ASP A 289 3.42 22.26 -1.59
C ASP A 289 3.01 21.45 -0.34
N GLN A 290 2.21 22.03 0.56
CA GLN A 290 1.72 21.38 1.77
C GLN A 290 0.25 20.92 1.68
N MET A 291 -0.43 21.12 0.54
CA MET A 291 -1.80 20.65 0.33
C MET A 291 -1.86 19.11 0.41
N PRO A 292 -2.83 18.55 1.14
CA PRO A 292 -3.04 17.10 1.20
C PRO A 292 -3.73 16.52 -0.03
N ALA A 293 -4.39 17.34 -0.86
CA ALA A 293 -5.00 16.90 -2.11
C ALA A 293 -3.97 16.24 -3.04
N ASP A 294 -4.46 15.32 -3.86
CA ASP A 294 -3.67 14.71 -4.92
C ASP A 294 -3.06 15.80 -5.82
N ARG A 295 -1.80 15.60 -6.23
CA ARG A 295 -1.08 16.56 -7.06
C ARG A 295 -1.73 16.73 -8.42
N GLU A 296 -2.35 15.69 -8.95
CA GLU A 296 -3.11 15.77 -10.20
C GLU A 296 -4.34 16.66 -10.06
N GLU A 297 -5.05 16.60 -8.94
CA GLU A 297 -6.23 17.43 -8.69
C GLU A 297 -5.86 18.90 -8.50
N VAL A 298 -4.75 19.18 -7.80
CA VAL A 298 -4.19 20.53 -7.67
C VAL A 298 -3.77 21.06 -9.05
N ALA A 299 -3.10 20.26 -9.87
CA ALA A 299 -2.70 20.66 -11.22
C ALA A 299 -3.92 20.98 -12.11
N CYS A 300 -4.94 20.12 -12.11
CA CYS A 300 -6.18 20.36 -12.85
C CYS A 300 -6.90 21.63 -12.39
N LEU A 301 -6.92 21.89 -11.08
CA LEU A 301 -7.52 23.10 -10.52
C LEU A 301 -6.80 24.37 -11.02
N LEU A 302 -5.47 24.36 -11.03
CA LEU A 302 -4.66 25.48 -11.52
C LEU A 302 -4.78 25.68 -13.03
N GLU A 303 -4.85 24.59 -13.81
CA GLU A 303 -5.09 24.64 -15.26
C GLU A 303 -6.46 25.24 -15.61
N GLU A 304 -7.47 25.04 -14.75
CA GLU A 304 -8.81 25.64 -14.87
C GLU A 304 -8.82 27.13 -14.44
N GLY A 305 -7.67 27.68 -14.04
CA GLY A 305 -7.53 29.11 -13.67
C GLY A 305 -8.07 29.47 -12.29
N ILE A 306 -8.31 28.48 -11.43
CA ILE A 306 -8.83 28.68 -10.08
C ILE A 306 -7.67 29.10 -9.16
N GLU A 307 -7.86 30.19 -8.41
CA GLU A 307 -6.82 30.75 -7.55
C GLU A 307 -6.68 29.95 -6.25
N VAL A 308 -5.44 29.80 -5.76
CA VAL A 308 -5.17 29.34 -4.39
C VAL A 308 -4.59 30.49 -3.59
N VAL A 309 -5.34 30.98 -2.61
CA VAL A 309 -4.91 31.99 -1.64
C VAL A 309 -4.13 31.27 -0.53
N GLU A 310 -2.82 31.16 -0.73
CA GLU A 310 -1.90 30.55 0.23
C GLU A 310 -1.73 31.41 1.50
N MET A 311 -1.32 30.74 2.58
CA MET A 311 -0.94 31.39 3.84
C MET A 311 -2.04 32.31 4.42
N ALA A 312 -3.29 31.89 4.30
CA ALA A 312 -4.46 32.61 4.76
C ALA A 312 -5.27 31.76 5.75
N LYS A 313 -5.35 32.20 7.01
CA LYS A 313 -6.18 31.56 8.05
C LYS A 313 -7.46 32.37 8.25
N PRO A 314 -8.66 31.76 8.12
CA PRO A 314 -9.93 32.39 8.49
C PRO A 314 -9.93 32.84 9.96
N VAL A 315 -10.28 34.10 10.23
CA VAL A 315 -10.43 34.64 11.60
C VAL A 315 -11.85 35.10 11.91
N ARG A 316 -12.61 35.59 10.92
CA ARG A 316 -13.99 36.04 11.13
C ARG A 316 -14.78 36.04 9.82
N LEU A 317 -16.04 35.59 9.87
CA LEU A 317 -16.97 35.75 8.76
C LEU A 317 -17.56 37.17 8.79
N LEU A 318 -17.58 37.82 7.63
CA LEU A 318 -18.20 39.14 7.47
C LEU A 318 -19.62 38.92 6.98
N THR A 319 -20.60 39.23 7.82
CA THR A 319 -22.02 39.02 7.53
C THR A 319 -22.82 40.32 7.70
N GLY A 320 -23.80 40.55 6.84
CA GLY A 320 -24.76 41.65 6.95
C GLY A 320 -26.16 41.18 6.56
N ASN A 321 -27.19 41.55 7.35
CA ASN A 321 -28.58 41.11 7.15
C ASN A 321 -28.74 39.57 7.00
N GLY A 322 -27.92 38.80 7.72
CA GLY A 322 -27.92 37.34 7.64
C GLY A 322 -27.28 36.74 6.37
N GLN A 323 -26.64 37.56 5.53
CA GLN A 323 -25.94 37.13 4.32
C GLN A 323 -24.42 37.28 4.46
N LEU A 324 -23.67 36.38 3.81
CA LEU A 324 -22.21 36.48 3.69
C LEU A 324 -21.81 37.64 2.77
N LEU A 325 -20.87 38.46 3.24
CA LEU A 325 -20.27 39.58 2.49
C LEU A 325 -18.77 39.37 2.23
N GLY A 326 -18.12 38.53 3.03
CA GLY A 326 -16.71 38.19 2.87
C GLY A 326 -16.13 37.44 4.06
N LEU A 327 -14.81 37.30 4.02
CA LEU A 327 -14.03 36.61 5.03
C LEU A 327 -12.84 37.47 5.44
N LEU A 328 -12.69 37.70 6.75
CA LEU A 328 -11.46 38.24 7.31
C LEU A 328 -10.48 37.09 7.53
N CYS A 329 -9.29 37.22 6.95
CA CYS A 329 -8.19 36.28 7.08
C CYS A 329 -6.98 36.93 7.74
N ARG A 330 -6.15 36.12 8.38
CA ARG A 330 -4.83 36.50 8.89
C ARG A 330 -3.74 35.84 8.07
N ARG A 331 -2.63 36.56 7.81
CA ARG A 331 -1.47 35.98 7.12
C ARG A 331 -0.76 34.98 8.01
N MET A 332 -0.27 33.92 7.37
CA MET A 332 0.56 32.89 7.97
C MET A 332 2.00 32.99 7.45
N GLU A 333 2.97 32.54 8.23
CA GLU A 333 4.37 32.42 7.83
C GLU A 333 4.97 31.08 8.24
N TYR A 334 6.05 30.66 7.59
CA TYR A 334 6.86 29.53 8.03
C TYR A 334 8.11 30.03 8.75
N ARG A 335 8.39 29.47 9.93
CA ARG A 335 9.58 29.81 10.73
C ARG A 335 10.67 28.73 10.67
N GLY A 336 10.50 27.75 9.79
CA GLY A 336 11.43 26.63 9.57
C GLY A 336 11.10 25.36 10.36
N ASP A 337 10.15 25.43 11.28
CA ASP A 337 9.70 24.30 12.09
C ASP A 337 8.82 23.31 11.32
N ARG A 338 8.93 22.05 11.70
CA ARG A 338 8.22 20.92 11.11
C ARG A 338 7.62 20.05 12.19
N ASP A 339 6.45 19.49 11.91
CA ASP A 339 5.83 18.50 12.78
C ASP A 339 6.51 17.12 12.65
N ALA A 340 6.10 16.15 13.45
CA ALA A 340 6.65 14.78 13.43
C ALA A 340 6.51 14.08 12.07
N SER A 341 5.55 14.52 11.22
CA SER A 341 5.39 14.01 9.86
C SER A 341 6.29 14.73 8.84
N GLY A 342 7.09 15.69 9.29
CA GLY A 342 7.95 16.54 8.46
C GLY A 342 7.21 17.68 7.76
N ARG A 343 5.91 17.91 8.03
CA ARG A 343 5.15 19.00 7.40
C ARG A 343 5.51 20.33 8.03
N LYS A 344 5.50 21.39 7.21
CA LYS A 344 5.78 22.76 7.68
C LYS A 344 4.66 23.24 8.61
N ILE A 345 5.05 23.82 9.75
CA ILE A 345 4.12 24.39 10.72
C ILE A 345 3.92 25.89 10.40
N PRO A 346 2.69 26.32 10.07
CA PRO A 346 2.41 27.73 9.83
C PRO A 346 2.14 28.49 11.13
N HIS A 347 2.68 29.69 11.25
CA HIS A 347 2.48 30.61 12.38
C HIS A 347 1.69 31.83 11.96
N GLU A 348 0.82 32.32 12.83
CA GLU A 348 0.10 33.58 12.58
C GLU A 348 1.06 34.77 12.61
N VAL A 349 0.86 35.71 11.67
CA VAL A 349 1.52 37.02 11.68
C VAL A 349 0.55 38.03 12.33
N PRO A 350 0.79 38.48 13.57
CA PRO A 350 -0.11 39.43 14.23
C PRO A 350 -0.25 40.75 13.45
N GLY A 351 -1.46 41.32 13.43
CA GLY A 351 -1.73 42.61 12.76
C GLY A 351 -1.76 42.55 11.22
N SER A 352 -1.70 41.35 10.63
CA SER A 352 -1.70 41.14 9.17
C SER A 352 -3.07 40.81 8.58
N ASP A 353 -4.15 41.19 9.27
CA ASP A 353 -5.50 40.82 8.91
C ASP A 353 -5.92 41.52 7.60
N PHE A 354 -6.57 40.79 6.69
CA PHE A 354 -7.02 41.28 5.39
C PHE A 354 -8.36 40.64 5.01
N GLU A 355 -9.16 41.36 4.22
CA GLU A 355 -10.49 40.92 3.80
C GLU A 355 -10.47 40.30 2.41
N ILE A 356 -11.22 39.22 2.26
CA ILE A 356 -11.54 38.57 0.97
C ILE A 356 -13.05 38.73 0.76
N GLY A 357 -13.45 39.54 -0.24
CA GLY A 357 -14.86 39.75 -0.56
C GLY A 357 -15.47 38.51 -1.22
N LEU A 358 -16.49 37.91 -0.60
CA LEU A 358 -17.11 36.65 -1.01
C LEU A 358 -18.61 36.71 -0.73
N ASP A 359 -19.43 36.13 -1.60
CA ASP A 359 -20.87 35.96 -1.39
C ASP A 359 -21.27 34.47 -1.28
N THR A 360 -20.32 33.55 -1.54
CA THR A 360 -20.46 32.13 -1.25
C THR A 360 -19.19 31.60 -0.61
N LEU A 361 -19.33 30.84 0.48
CA LEU A 361 -18.24 30.16 1.18
C LEU A 361 -18.58 28.69 1.39
N ILE A 362 -17.76 27.79 0.85
CA ILE A 362 -17.93 26.35 0.99
C ILE A 362 -16.89 25.83 1.99
N LEU A 363 -17.36 25.13 3.03
CA LEU A 363 -16.53 24.62 4.11
C LEU A 363 -16.17 23.15 3.87
N ALA A 364 -14.90 22.89 3.52
CA ALA A 364 -14.34 21.57 3.26
C ALA A 364 -13.29 21.17 4.32
N ILE A 365 -13.68 21.18 5.59
CA ILE A 365 -12.78 21.10 6.76
C ILE A 365 -12.95 19.75 7.50
N SER A 366 -12.78 18.63 6.79
CA SER A 366 -12.96 17.27 7.34
C SER A 366 -14.40 16.98 7.81
N GLN A 367 -14.62 15.81 8.41
CA GLN A 367 -15.93 15.22 8.68
C GLN A 367 -15.97 14.64 10.11
N ASN A 368 -17.18 14.34 10.59
CA ASN A 368 -17.50 13.68 11.85
C ASN A 368 -18.47 12.52 11.59
N ALA A 369 -18.37 11.46 12.38
CA ALA A 369 -19.33 10.36 12.38
C ALA A 369 -20.65 10.75 13.07
N VAL A 370 -21.76 10.16 12.60
CA VAL A 370 -23.09 10.26 13.20
C VAL A 370 -23.51 8.86 13.65
N LEU A 371 -23.55 8.64 14.97
CA LEU A 371 -23.67 7.30 15.58
C LEU A 371 -25.01 7.05 16.29
N GLY A 372 -26.04 7.84 15.99
CA GLY A 372 -27.36 7.76 16.64
C GLY A 372 -28.15 6.45 16.43
N PHE A 373 -27.58 5.48 15.70
CA PHE A 373 -28.17 4.15 15.49
C PHE A 373 -27.74 3.12 16.54
N PHE A 374 -26.78 3.45 17.41
CA PHE A 374 -26.39 2.64 18.58
C PHE A 374 -27.29 2.84 19.80
N GLU A 375 -28.33 3.68 19.75
CA GLU A 375 -29.17 4.02 20.90
C GLU A 375 -29.55 2.81 21.77
N GLY A 376 -29.17 2.85 23.06
CA GLY A 376 -29.33 1.73 24.00
C GLY A 376 -28.21 0.67 23.99
N VAL A 377 -27.16 0.86 23.20
CA VAL A 377 -25.95 0.02 23.12
C VAL A 377 -24.73 0.94 23.26
N SER A 378 -23.84 0.63 24.20
CA SER A 378 -22.60 1.40 24.38
C SER A 378 -21.52 0.84 23.48
N VAL A 379 -21.00 1.67 22.57
CA VAL A 379 -19.84 1.34 21.73
C VAL A 379 -18.65 2.21 22.16
N ALA A 380 -17.46 1.61 22.25
CA ALA A 380 -16.23 2.34 22.55
C ALA A 380 -15.88 3.30 21.42
N LEU A 381 -15.49 4.53 21.78
CA LEU A 381 -15.05 5.56 20.86
C LEU A 381 -13.64 6.01 21.24
N ASN A 382 -12.81 6.27 20.24
CA ASN A 382 -11.50 6.85 20.48
C ASN A 382 -11.59 8.35 20.83
N SER A 383 -10.45 8.96 21.18
CA SER A 383 -10.34 10.38 21.53
C SER A 383 -10.78 11.36 20.43
N ARG A 384 -10.92 10.90 19.19
CA ARG A 384 -11.40 11.68 18.04
C ARG A 384 -12.90 11.50 17.77
N GLY A 385 -13.58 10.63 18.51
CA GLY A 385 -15.01 10.37 18.37
C GLY A 385 -15.39 9.38 17.26
N TYR A 386 -14.45 8.57 16.78
CA TYR A 386 -14.71 7.45 15.86
C TYR A 386 -14.81 6.13 16.61
N ILE A 387 -15.46 5.13 16.00
CA ILE A 387 -15.63 3.80 16.59
C ILE A 387 -14.25 3.16 16.79
N GLU A 388 -13.99 2.72 18.02
CA GLU A 388 -12.81 1.93 18.34
C GLU A 388 -13.03 0.48 17.92
N VAL A 389 -12.01 -0.11 17.28
CA VAL A 389 -12.05 -1.46 16.73
C VAL A 389 -10.73 -2.18 16.99
N ASP A 390 -10.78 -3.50 17.02
CA ASP A 390 -9.57 -4.34 16.99
C ASP A 390 -8.81 -4.11 15.66
N SER A 391 -7.49 -3.92 15.75
CA SER A 391 -6.67 -3.55 14.59
C SER A 391 -6.46 -4.69 13.58
N ARG A 392 -6.77 -5.93 13.96
CA ARG A 392 -6.65 -7.11 13.09
C ARG A 392 -8.01 -7.54 12.57
N THR A 393 -9.04 -7.54 13.42
CA THR A 393 -10.36 -8.09 13.06
C THR A 393 -11.40 -7.05 12.69
N PHE A 394 -11.19 -5.77 13.04
CA PHE A 394 -12.16 -4.68 12.91
C PHE A 394 -13.45 -4.87 13.73
N GLU A 395 -13.44 -5.80 14.68
CA GLU A 395 -14.55 -5.98 15.62
C GLU A 395 -14.59 -4.83 16.61
N THR A 396 -15.79 -4.34 16.91
CA THR A 396 -16.02 -3.26 17.88
C THR A 396 -16.06 -3.81 19.31
N SER A 397 -16.27 -2.94 20.30
CA SER A 397 -16.57 -3.37 21.68
C SER A 397 -17.91 -4.11 21.82
N VAL A 398 -18.72 -4.20 20.77
CA VAL A 398 -19.99 -4.93 20.74
C VAL A 398 -19.78 -6.23 19.96
N PRO A 399 -19.92 -7.42 20.59
CA PRO A 399 -19.66 -8.69 19.93
C PRO A 399 -20.50 -8.91 18.67
N GLY A 400 -19.88 -9.43 17.62
CA GLY A 400 -20.51 -9.67 16.32
C GLY A 400 -20.77 -8.40 15.51
N VAL A 401 -20.33 -7.24 15.99
CA VAL A 401 -20.46 -5.96 15.29
C VAL A 401 -19.08 -5.44 14.92
N TYR A 402 -18.90 -5.18 13.63
CA TYR A 402 -17.66 -4.72 13.02
C TYR A 402 -17.85 -3.31 12.45
N ALA A 403 -16.79 -2.52 12.37
CA ALA A 403 -16.85 -1.18 11.78
C ALA A 403 -15.58 -0.87 10.99
N GLY A 404 -15.73 -0.20 9.84
CA GLY A 404 -14.60 0.13 8.95
C GLY A 404 -14.88 1.34 8.05
N GLY A 405 -13.86 1.77 7.32
CA GLY A 405 -13.85 3.04 6.60
C GLY A 405 -13.90 4.24 7.55
N ASP A 406 -14.35 5.38 7.05
CA ASP A 406 -14.22 6.68 7.75
C ASP A 406 -14.94 6.80 9.12
N VAL A 407 -15.78 5.82 9.49
CA VAL A 407 -16.50 5.80 10.76
C VAL A 407 -15.67 5.22 11.92
N ALA A 408 -14.59 4.50 11.61
CA ALA A 408 -13.79 3.73 12.56
C ALA A 408 -12.31 4.11 12.52
N GLY A 409 -11.54 3.63 13.51
CA GLY A 409 -10.08 3.75 13.52
C GLY A 409 -9.60 5.19 13.47
N ASP A 410 -8.84 5.55 12.44
CA ASP A 410 -8.27 6.89 12.29
C ASP A 410 -9.24 7.95 11.76
N GLY A 411 -10.45 7.55 11.37
CA GLY A 411 -11.45 8.42 10.74
C GLY A 411 -11.29 8.51 9.23
N PRO A 412 -11.70 9.62 8.58
CA PRO A 412 -11.68 9.78 7.14
C PRO A 412 -10.33 9.46 6.50
N SER A 413 -10.34 8.50 5.56
CA SER A 413 -9.17 7.96 4.88
C SER A 413 -9.39 7.93 3.36
N SER A 414 -8.70 7.04 2.64
CA SER A 414 -8.85 6.88 1.18
C SER A 414 -9.95 5.87 0.81
N ILE A 415 -10.43 5.97 -0.43
CA ILE A 415 -11.44 5.04 -0.99
C ILE A 415 -10.93 3.59 -0.99
N VAL A 416 -9.63 3.40 -1.28
CA VAL A 416 -9.02 2.07 -1.35
C VAL A 416 -8.82 1.45 0.04
N GLU A 417 -8.53 2.26 1.06
CA GLU A 417 -8.48 1.79 2.45
C GLU A 417 -9.87 1.41 2.95
N ALA A 418 -10.90 2.19 2.67
CA ALA A 418 -12.27 1.82 3.04
C ALA A 418 -12.71 0.48 2.39
N ALA A 419 -12.31 0.22 1.14
CA ALA A 419 -12.52 -1.07 0.48
C ALA A 419 -11.70 -2.20 1.13
N ALA A 420 -10.48 -1.91 1.59
CA ALA A 420 -9.63 -2.87 2.30
C ALA A 420 -10.23 -3.26 3.65
N ASP A 421 -10.73 -2.30 4.42
CA ASP A 421 -11.42 -2.54 5.69
C ASP A 421 -12.61 -3.48 5.48
N GLY A 422 -13.38 -3.27 4.40
CA GLY A 422 -14.47 -4.17 4.02
C GLY A 422 -14.01 -5.61 3.77
N LYS A 423 -12.85 -5.80 3.12
CA LYS A 423 -12.27 -7.15 2.92
C LYS A 423 -11.85 -7.79 4.23
N VAL A 424 -11.23 -7.03 5.13
CA VAL A 424 -10.77 -7.54 6.44
C VAL A 424 -11.96 -7.89 7.32
N ILE A 425 -12.99 -7.05 7.37
CA ILE A 425 -14.23 -7.35 8.10
C ILE A 425 -14.87 -8.64 7.58
N ALA A 426 -14.97 -8.81 6.25
CA ALA A 426 -15.48 -10.04 5.66
C ALA A 426 -14.64 -11.26 6.06
N ASP A 427 -13.31 -11.15 6.01
CA ASP A 427 -12.40 -12.21 6.42
C ASP A 427 -12.57 -12.60 7.90
N SER A 428 -12.72 -11.62 8.78
CA SER A 428 -12.99 -11.85 10.20
C SER A 428 -14.28 -12.61 10.44
N ILE A 429 -15.36 -12.24 9.74
CA ILE A 429 -16.67 -12.91 9.83
C ILE A 429 -16.59 -14.34 9.26
N ILE A 430 -15.86 -14.53 8.16
CA ILE A 430 -15.66 -15.85 7.54
C ILE A 430 -14.75 -16.75 8.43
N GLY A 431 -13.93 -16.17 9.30
CA GLY A 431 -12.84 -16.88 9.98
C GLY A 431 -11.68 -17.24 9.04
N ARG A 432 -11.46 -16.43 7.99
CA ARG A 432 -10.42 -16.64 6.98
C ARG A 432 -9.23 -15.74 7.26
N THR A 433 -8.04 -16.32 7.33
CA THR A 433 -6.80 -15.53 7.20
C THR A 433 -6.37 -15.52 5.73
N ARG A 434 -6.25 -14.34 5.12
CA ARG A 434 -5.63 -14.22 3.80
C ARG A 434 -4.11 -14.33 3.93
N VAL A 435 -3.58 -15.50 3.67
CA VAL A 435 -2.16 -15.68 3.41
C VAL A 435 -1.96 -15.58 1.90
N LYS A 436 -1.23 -14.56 1.45
CA LYS A 436 -0.77 -14.53 0.05
C LYS A 436 0.26 -15.65 -0.08
N GLY A 437 -0.08 -16.68 -0.85
CA GLY A 437 0.87 -17.75 -1.17
C GLY A 437 2.08 -17.18 -1.91
N PRO A 438 3.19 -17.94 -1.99
CA PRO A 438 4.34 -17.52 -2.78
C PRO A 438 3.89 -17.23 -4.22
N PRO A 439 4.44 -16.19 -4.87
CA PRO A 439 4.08 -15.88 -6.24
C PRO A 439 4.35 -17.09 -7.14
N VAL A 440 3.37 -17.48 -7.94
CA VAL A 440 3.60 -18.47 -9.00
C VAL A 440 4.41 -17.77 -10.09
N VAL A 441 5.72 -18.01 -10.07
CA VAL A 441 6.63 -17.43 -11.05
C VAL A 441 6.62 -18.30 -12.30
N GLU A 442 5.99 -17.81 -13.36
CA GLU A 442 6.15 -18.40 -14.69
C GLU A 442 7.63 -18.30 -15.14
N PRO A 443 8.16 -19.31 -15.86
CA PRO A 443 9.49 -19.22 -16.45
C PRO A 443 9.67 -17.94 -17.27
N PHE A 444 10.80 -17.26 -17.10
CA PHE A 444 11.13 -16.02 -17.80
C PHE A 444 12.62 -15.97 -18.16
N ASP A 445 12.95 -15.18 -19.17
CA ASP A 445 14.34 -14.87 -19.51
C ASP A 445 14.82 -13.66 -18.70
N ALA A 446 15.75 -13.92 -17.77
CA ALA A 446 16.37 -12.87 -16.96
C ALA A 446 17.12 -11.84 -17.80
N SER A 447 17.71 -12.23 -18.94
CA SER A 447 18.44 -11.34 -19.83
C SER A 447 17.50 -10.33 -20.49
N GLU A 448 16.33 -10.78 -20.98
CA GLU A 448 15.31 -9.90 -21.54
C GLU A 448 14.80 -8.90 -20.49
N LEU A 449 14.56 -9.38 -19.27
CA LEU A 449 14.12 -8.53 -18.17
C LEU A 449 15.16 -7.45 -17.82
N LEU A 450 16.45 -7.82 -17.76
CA LEU A 450 17.55 -6.89 -17.51
C LEU A 450 17.68 -5.86 -18.64
N LEU A 451 17.54 -6.27 -19.90
CA LEU A 451 17.53 -5.35 -21.05
C LEU A 451 16.37 -4.34 -20.97
N ARG A 452 15.19 -4.77 -20.51
CA ARG A 452 14.05 -3.87 -20.30
C ARG A 452 14.30 -2.88 -19.18
N ARG A 453 14.94 -3.32 -18.08
CA ARG A 453 15.32 -2.49 -16.93
C ARG A 453 16.41 -1.48 -17.24
N ALA A 454 17.30 -1.80 -18.18
CA ALA A 454 18.35 -0.90 -18.64
C ALA A 454 17.84 0.31 -19.43
N ARG A 455 16.54 0.37 -19.77
CA ARG A 455 15.95 1.45 -20.58
C ARG A 455 15.06 2.36 -19.72
N ARG A 456 15.32 3.67 -19.81
CA ARG A 456 14.40 4.70 -19.33
C ARG A 456 13.25 4.86 -20.32
N ALA A 457 12.03 4.96 -19.80
CA ALA A 457 10.81 5.15 -20.56
C ALA A 457 9.84 6.01 -19.75
N TRP A 458 9.46 7.17 -20.30
CA TRP A 458 8.51 8.09 -19.66
C TRP A 458 7.08 7.52 -19.66
N ARG A 459 6.29 7.92 -18.66
CA ARG A 459 4.87 7.60 -18.55
C ARG A 459 4.15 7.99 -19.82
N VAL A 460 3.33 7.08 -20.34
CA VAL A 460 2.41 7.40 -21.43
C VAL A 460 1.45 8.48 -20.93
N PRO A 461 1.34 9.64 -21.61
CA PRO A 461 0.44 10.69 -21.16
C PRO A 461 -1.00 10.20 -21.11
N VAL A 462 -1.65 10.43 -19.98
CA VAL A 462 -3.09 10.17 -19.81
C VAL A 462 -3.86 11.18 -20.67
N PRO A 463 -4.78 10.72 -21.54
CA PRO A 463 -5.53 11.66 -22.37
C PRO A 463 -6.54 12.45 -21.53
N HIS A 464 -6.60 13.76 -21.76
CA HIS A 464 -7.47 14.68 -21.04
C HIS A 464 -8.19 15.63 -22.00
N THR A 465 -9.39 16.05 -21.63
CA THR A 465 -10.07 17.18 -22.28
C THR A 465 -9.27 18.47 -22.03
N PRO A 466 -9.04 19.31 -23.07
CA PRO A 466 -8.37 20.62 -22.93
C PRO A 466 -9.09 21.55 -21.93
N PRO A 467 -8.38 22.39 -21.14
CA PRO A 467 -8.99 23.21 -20.09
C PRO A 467 -10.15 24.11 -20.53
N ASP A 468 -10.09 24.67 -21.72
CA ASP A 468 -11.12 25.52 -22.33
C ASP A 468 -12.41 24.77 -22.69
N GLU A 469 -12.34 23.45 -22.81
CA GLU A 469 -13.48 22.55 -23.08
C GLU A 469 -14.00 21.84 -21.80
N ARG A 470 -13.40 22.11 -20.63
CA ARG A 470 -13.79 21.48 -19.35
C ARG A 470 -15.05 22.09 -18.70
N VAL A 471 -15.68 23.07 -19.34
CA VAL A 471 -16.93 23.68 -18.84
C VAL A 471 -18.05 22.64 -18.90
N GLY A 472 -18.65 22.35 -17.76
CA GLY A 472 -19.69 21.32 -17.61
C GLY A 472 -19.20 20.09 -16.86
N PHE A 473 -19.99 19.01 -16.94
CA PHE A 473 -19.85 17.83 -16.08
C PHE A 473 -19.54 16.53 -16.84
N ALA A 474 -19.15 16.65 -18.12
CA ALA A 474 -18.62 15.54 -18.90
C ALA A 474 -17.27 15.07 -18.32
N GLU A 475 -16.95 13.80 -18.50
CA GLU A 475 -15.70 13.24 -18.01
C GLU A 475 -14.48 13.92 -18.65
N VAL A 476 -13.51 14.32 -17.82
CA VAL A 476 -12.34 15.11 -18.26
C VAL A 476 -11.12 14.23 -18.51
N VAL A 477 -11.01 13.13 -17.78
CA VAL A 477 -9.92 12.16 -17.92
C VAL A 477 -10.45 11.02 -18.77
N HIS A 478 -9.72 10.64 -19.81
CA HIS A 478 -10.12 9.57 -20.73
C HIS A 478 -9.30 8.30 -20.48
N GLY A 479 -9.88 7.17 -20.89
CA GLY A 479 -9.20 5.87 -20.89
C GLY A 479 -8.03 5.80 -21.87
N TYR A 480 -7.12 4.86 -21.64
CA TYR A 480 -6.11 4.53 -22.65
C TYR A 480 -6.72 3.75 -23.81
N SER A 481 -6.21 3.99 -25.02
CA SER A 481 -6.31 3.00 -26.10
C SER A 481 -5.52 1.73 -25.76
N ALA A 482 -5.82 0.61 -26.43
CA ALA A 482 -5.09 -0.64 -26.25
C ALA A 482 -3.57 -0.46 -26.45
N ASP A 483 -3.15 0.32 -27.45
CA ASP A 483 -1.72 0.59 -27.70
C ASP A 483 -1.08 1.43 -26.60
N GLN A 484 -1.77 2.44 -26.08
CA GLN A 484 -1.30 3.23 -24.95
C GLN A 484 -1.18 2.39 -23.68
N ALA A 485 -2.19 1.57 -23.38
CA ALA A 485 -2.20 0.68 -22.22
C ALA A 485 -1.08 -0.36 -22.31
N ARG A 486 -0.89 -0.99 -23.46
CA ARG A 486 0.21 -1.93 -23.72
C ARG A 486 1.57 -1.27 -23.59
N LYS A 487 1.74 -0.07 -24.14
CA LYS A 487 2.99 0.69 -24.04
C LYS A 487 3.31 1.06 -22.60
N GLU A 488 2.30 1.49 -21.83
CA GLU A 488 2.46 1.83 -20.42
C GLU A 488 2.77 0.59 -19.57
N ALA A 489 2.03 -0.50 -19.76
CA ALA A 489 2.26 -1.77 -19.07
C ALA A 489 3.61 -2.40 -19.41
N SER A 490 4.12 -2.19 -20.63
CA SER A 490 5.48 -2.61 -21.05
C SER A 490 6.60 -1.93 -20.28
N ARG A 491 6.31 -0.84 -19.57
CA ARG A 491 7.27 -0.20 -18.66
C ARG A 491 7.43 -1.01 -17.37
N CYS A 492 6.51 -1.89 -16.99
CA CYS A 492 6.60 -2.65 -15.75
C CYS A 492 7.95 -3.37 -15.62
N LEU A 493 8.55 -3.35 -14.43
CA LEU A 493 9.84 -3.98 -14.18
C LEU A 493 9.72 -5.42 -13.68
N ASP A 494 8.52 -5.98 -13.51
CA ASP A 494 8.26 -7.35 -13.00
C ASP A 494 9.04 -7.61 -11.68
N CYS A 495 8.88 -6.70 -10.71
CA CYS A 495 9.57 -6.72 -9.41
C CYS A 495 9.13 -7.87 -8.49
N ASP A 496 8.00 -8.51 -8.78
CA ASP A 496 7.45 -9.70 -8.13
C ASP A 496 8.17 -10.99 -8.52
N VAL A 497 8.81 -11.02 -9.69
CA VAL A 497 9.48 -12.21 -10.23
C VAL A 497 11.00 -12.17 -10.01
N TYR A 498 11.60 -10.99 -10.13
CA TYR A 498 13.05 -10.83 -10.00
C TYR A 498 13.34 -9.43 -9.47
N CYS A 499 13.85 -9.25 -8.25
CA CYS A 499 14.08 -7.88 -7.74
C CYS A 499 15.45 -7.31 -8.17
N SER A 500 16.56 -7.81 -7.60
CA SER A 500 17.95 -7.46 -7.90
C SER A 500 18.29 -5.97 -8.10
N LEU A 501 17.48 -5.06 -7.56
CA LEU A 501 17.72 -3.62 -7.63
C LEU A 501 19.00 -3.23 -6.88
N CYS A 502 19.20 -3.84 -5.72
CA CYS A 502 20.37 -3.63 -4.88
C CYS A 502 21.69 -4.03 -5.58
N VAL A 503 21.64 -5.04 -6.46
CA VAL A 503 22.75 -5.46 -7.32
C VAL A 503 23.02 -4.40 -8.38
N GLY A 504 21.98 -3.95 -9.08
CA GLY A 504 22.11 -2.96 -10.17
C GLY A 504 22.62 -1.58 -9.75
N VAL A 505 22.50 -1.22 -8.47
CA VAL A 505 22.97 0.07 -7.92
C VAL A 505 24.26 -0.03 -7.11
N CYS A 506 24.82 -1.24 -6.98
CA CYS A 506 26.06 -1.45 -6.24
C CYS A 506 27.26 -1.00 -7.09
N PRO A 507 27.99 0.06 -6.69
CA PRO A 507 29.14 0.54 -7.48
C PRO A 507 30.31 -0.45 -7.50
N ASN A 508 30.44 -1.27 -6.46
CA ASN A 508 31.55 -2.22 -6.29
C ASN A 508 31.21 -3.63 -6.77
N LEU A 509 29.98 -3.86 -7.27
CA LEU A 509 29.45 -5.19 -7.57
C LEU A 509 29.56 -6.17 -6.37
N ALA A 510 29.53 -5.64 -5.15
CA ALA A 510 29.59 -6.42 -3.93
C ALA A 510 28.31 -7.23 -3.70
N LEU A 511 27.15 -6.75 -4.15
CA LEU A 511 25.90 -7.50 -4.06
C LEU A 511 25.73 -8.38 -5.30
N GLN A 512 25.43 -9.66 -5.11
CA GLN A 512 25.26 -10.64 -6.17
C GLN A 512 23.90 -11.33 -6.06
N THR A 513 23.29 -11.68 -7.19
CA THR A 513 22.10 -12.53 -7.23
C THR A 513 22.54 -13.97 -7.42
N TYR A 514 22.12 -14.86 -6.53
CA TYR A 514 22.34 -16.31 -6.66
C TYR A 514 21.00 -17.03 -6.77
N ARG A 515 21.06 -18.28 -7.24
CA ARG A 515 19.87 -19.12 -7.41
C ARG A 515 19.78 -20.17 -6.31
N LEU A 516 18.60 -20.30 -5.74
CA LEU A 516 18.19 -21.30 -4.78
C LEU A 516 17.12 -22.17 -5.45
N ASP A 517 17.15 -23.48 -5.22
CA ASP A 517 16.01 -24.33 -5.53
C ASP A 517 15.06 -24.29 -4.32
N PRO A 518 13.77 -23.93 -4.51
CA PRO A 518 12.82 -23.84 -3.40
C PRO A 518 12.86 -25.08 -2.52
N ILE A 519 12.87 -24.87 -1.20
CA ILE A 519 13.14 -25.92 -0.22
C ILE A 519 12.13 -25.82 0.93
N GLU A 520 11.67 -26.99 1.37
CA GLU A 520 10.76 -27.13 2.50
C GLU A 520 11.13 -28.39 3.28
N PHE A 521 11.28 -28.27 4.60
CA PHE A 521 11.49 -29.38 5.52
C PHE A 521 10.99 -29.02 6.92
N GLN A 522 10.86 -30.04 7.79
CA GLN A 522 10.57 -29.81 9.21
C GLN A 522 11.89 -29.60 9.95
N LEU A 523 12.15 -28.38 10.42
CA LEU A 523 13.34 -28.03 11.18
C LEU A 523 13.23 -28.61 12.59
N PRO A 524 14.05 -29.60 12.97
CA PRO A 524 13.89 -30.26 14.26
C PRO A 524 14.23 -29.32 15.42
N THR A 525 13.42 -29.38 16.48
CA THR A 525 13.67 -28.62 17.70
C THR A 525 14.46 -29.49 18.67
N LEU A 526 15.48 -28.91 19.30
CA LEU A 526 16.32 -29.62 20.27
C LEU A 526 15.89 -29.27 21.70
N ARG A 527 15.80 -30.28 22.56
CA ARG A 527 15.52 -30.11 23.99
C ARG A 527 16.64 -30.71 24.83
N ARG A 528 17.10 -29.96 25.83
CA ARG A 528 18.06 -30.45 26.83
C ARG A 528 17.32 -31.02 28.03
N ASP A 529 17.65 -32.26 28.40
CA ASP A 529 17.21 -32.92 29.62
C ASP A 529 18.46 -33.39 30.40
N GLY A 530 18.94 -32.56 31.32
CA GLY A 530 20.23 -32.78 31.98
C GLY A 530 21.40 -32.62 30.98
N ASP A 531 22.26 -33.63 30.89
CA ASP A 531 23.38 -33.66 29.92
C ASP A 531 22.95 -34.20 28.54
N ALA A 532 21.74 -34.75 28.42
CA ALA A 532 21.24 -35.32 27.17
C ALA A 532 20.54 -34.25 26.31
N ILE A 533 20.75 -34.32 24.99
CA ILE A 533 19.99 -33.55 24.00
C ILE A 533 19.08 -34.53 23.26
N SER A 534 17.80 -34.19 23.20
CA SER A 534 16.79 -34.94 22.44
C SER A 534 16.19 -34.08 21.35
N VAL A 535 15.72 -34.73 20.29
CA VAL A 535 15.02 -34.09 19.17
C VAL A 535 13.51 -34.23 19.42
N VAL A 536 12.80 -33.12 19.36
CA VAL A 536 11.33 -33.07 19.46
C VAL A 536 10.71 -32.64 18.13
N SER A 537 9.38 -32.55 18.06
CA SER A 537 8.68 -32.12 16.85
C SER A 537 9.18 -30.76 16.37
N GLY A 538 9.52 -30.68 15.09
CA GLY A 538 10.04 -29.48 14.44
C GLY A 538 8.98 -28.47 14.02
N GLU A 539 9.45 -27.33 13.57
CA GLU A 539 8.65 -26.30 12.91
C GLU A 539 8.91 -26.32 11.39
N PRO A 540 7.94 -25.92 10.55
CA PRO A 540 8.16 -25.84 9.11
C PRO A 540 9.21 -24.77 8.79
N PHE A 541 10.26 -25.17 8.06
CA PHE A 541 11.21 -24.27 7.42
C PHE A 541 10.95 -24.29 5.91
N GLN A 542 10.67 -23.12 5.33
CA GLN A 542 10.33 -23.02 3.91
C GLN A 542 10.97 -21.77 3.30
N LEU A 543 11.60 -21.97 2.13
CA LEU A 543 12.02 -20.89 1.24
C LEU A 543 11.46 -21.15 -0.15
N SER A 544 10.78 -20.15 -0.66
CA SER A 544 9.92 -20.26 -1.83
C SER A 544 10.50 -19.60 -3.08
N GLN A 545 11.42 -18.64 -2.92
CA GLN A 545 11.90 -17.83 -4.02
C GLN A 545 13.21 -18.36 -4.61
N ALA A 546 13.23 -18.52 -5.93
CA ALA A 546 14.40 -19.07 -6.62
C ALA A 546 15.58 -18.11 -6.67
N TYR A 547 15.35 -16.78 -6.59
CA TYR A 547 16.41 -15.79 -6.68
C TYR A 547 16.62 -15.12 -5.33
N GLN A 548 17.87 -15.09 -4.88
CA GLN A 548 18.27 -14.58 -3.59
C GLN A 548 19.46 -13.62 -3.74
N ILE A 549 19.75 -12.85 -2.70
CA ILE A 549 20.82 -11.84 -2.70
C ILE A 549 21.88 -12.21 -1.66
N VAL A 550 23.16 -12.13 -2.04
CA VAL A 550 24.31 -12.25 -1.14
C VAL A 550 25.18 -11.00 -1.26
N VAL A 551 25.88 -10.64 -0.19
CA VAL A 551 26.81 -9.50 -0.14
C VAL A 551 28.22 -10.05 0.02
N LEU A 552 29.13 -9.75 -0.89
CA LEU A 552 30.57 -9.89 -0.71
C LEU A 552 31.04 -8.77 0.22
N ALA A 553 31.19 -9.09 1.50
CA ALA A 553 31.39 -8.11 2.56
C ALA A 553 32.68 -7.31 2.36
N ASP A 554 33.79 -7.98 2.01
CA ASP A 554 35.10 -7.36 1.81
C ASP A 554 35.13 -6.39 0.60
N LEU A 555 34.15 -6.49 -0.31
CA LEU A 555 34.00 -5.57 -1.45
C LEU A 555 32.99 -4.44 -1.17
N CYS A 556 32.22 -4.53 -0.10
CA CYS A 556 31.20 -3.55 0.25
C CYS A 556 31.82 -2.35 0.96
N ASN A 557 31.64 -1.14 0.42
CA ASN A 557 32.05 0.10 1.08
C ASN A 557 30.93 0.77 1.89
N GLU A 558 29.82 0.07 2.10
CA GLU A 558 28.67 0.52 2.89
C GLU A 558 28.07 1.88 2.47
N CYS A 559 28.18 2.24 1.18
CA CYS A 559 27.73 3.55 0.68
C CYS A 559 26.21 3.81 0.80
N GLY A 560 25.40 2.81 1.12
CA GLY A 560 23.95 2.96 1.31
C GLY A 560 23.12 3.11 0.03
N ASN A 561 23.71 2.97 -1.16
CA ASN A 561 22.95 2.99 -2.42
C ASN A 561 21.89 1.90 -2.44
N CYS A 562 22.26 0.66 -2.10
CA CYS A 562 21.29 -0.43 -2.04
C CYS A 562 20.14 -0.14 -1.06
N THR A 563 20.39 0.55 0.06
CA THR A 563 19.35 0.99 1.01
C THR A 563 18.42 2.01 0.36
N THR A 564 18.94 2.98 -0.39
CA THR A 564 18.14 4.04 -1.02
C THR A 564 17.17 3.50 -2.06
N PHE A 565 17.58 2.51 -2.85
CA PHE A 565 16.77 1.94 -3.93
C PHE A 565 15.99 0.68 -3.52
N CYS A 566 16.28 0.09 -2.36
CA CYS A 566 15.52 -1.04 -1.86
C CYS A 566 14.09 -0.59 -1.52
N PRO A 567 13.05 -1.26 -2.06
CA PRO A 567 11.66 -0.91 -1.77
C PRO A 567 11.19 -1.28 -0.36
N THR A 568 12.01 -2.00 0.41
CA THR A 568 11.70 -2.42 1.78
C THR A 568 12.19 -1.40 2.81
N ALA A 569 11.77 -1.59 4.06
CA ALA A 569 12.26 -0.81 5.20
C ALA A 569 13.72 -1.16 5.60
N GLY A 570 14.33 -2.16 4.96
CA GLY A 570 15.68 -2.64 5.30
C GLY A 570 16.82 -2.05 4.48
N GLU A 571 18.01 -2.59 4.76
CA GLU A 571 19.33 -2.19 4.27
C GLU A 571 20.04 -3.41 3.68
N PRO A 572 19.98 -3.65 2.35
CA PRO A 572 20.49 -4.89 1.76
C PRO A 572 21.95 -5.21 2.09
N TYR A 573 22.82 -4.21 2.24
CA TYR A 573 24.23 -4.44 2.60
C TYR A 573 24.44 -4.99 4.03
N ARG A 574 23.46 -4.82 4.92
CA ARG A 574 23.48 -5.28 6.32
C ARG A 574 22.56 -6.47 6.57
N ASP A 575 21.39 -6.48 5.93
CA ASP A 575 20.32 -7.45 6.22
C ASP A 575 20.40 -8.72 5.36
N LYS A 576 21.13 -8.69 4.23
CA LYS A 576 21.34 -9.88 3.39
C LYS A 576 22.57 -10.67 3.86
N PRO A 577 22.65 -11.98 3.57
CA PRO A 577 23.80 -12.79 3.94
C PRO A 577 25.12 -12.14 3.49
N ARG A 578 26.03 -11.91 4.44
CA ARG A 578 27.32 -11.27 4.19
C ARG A 578 28.43 -12.33 4.16
N LEU A 579 29.02 -12.52 2.99
CA LEU A 579 30.11 -13.46 2.75
C LEU A 579 31.45 -12.72 2.93
N TYR A 580 32.29 -13.26 3.81
CA TYR A 580 33.62 -12.79 4.10
C TYR A 580 34.67 -13.72 3.50
N ILE A 581 35.74 -13.11 3.00
CA ILE A 581 36.93 -13.77 2.48
C ILE A 581 38.07 -13.61 3.47
N ASP A 582 38.21 -12.44 4.11
CA ASP A 582 39.22 -12.22 5.14
C ASP A 582 38.80 -12.81 6.50
N ARG A 583 39.69 -13.63 7.08
CA ARG A 583 39.46 -14.30 8.36
C ARG A 583 39.26 -13.32 9.51
N ASN A 584 40.07 -12.26 9.58
CA ASN A 584 40.02 -11.32 10.70
C ASN A 584 38.74 -10.50 10.63
N GLU A 585 38.36 -10.01 9.44
CA GLU A 585 37.10 -9.27 9.26
C GLU A 585 35.87 -10.11 9.62
N PHE A 586 35.89 -11.42 9.30
CA PHE A 586 34.87 -12.37 9.71
C PHE A 586 34.79 -12.57 11.23
N GLU A 587 35.93 -12.78 11.89
CA GLU A 587 36.00 -13.02 13.34
C GLU A 587 35.53 -11.78 14.15
N ASP A 588 35.78 -10.58 13.63
CA ASP A 588 35.33 -9.31 14.19
C ASP A 588 33.79 -9.15 14.14
N GLN A 589 33.08 -9.93 13.32
CA GLN A 589 31.63 -9.86 13.25
C GLN A 589 30.96 -10.59 14.41
N ARG A 590 29.85 -10.01 14.86
CA ARG A 590 28.96 -10.62 15.84
C ARG A 590 27.88 -11.48 15.19
N ASP A 591 27.29 -11.05 14.08
CA ASP A 591 26.14 -11.71 13.47
C ASP A 591 26.11 -11.53 11.96
N ASN A 592 25.30 -12.32 11.26
CA ASN A 592 25.08 -12.29 9.81
C ASN A 592 26.40 -12.25 9.02
N ALA A 593 27.36 -13.07 9.41
CA ALA A 593 28.64 -13.21 8.73
C ALA A 593 28.85 -14.67 8.38
N PHE A 594 29.18 -14.94 7.12
CA PHE A 594 29.38 -16.27 6.56
C PHE A 594 30.73 -16.32 5.86
N MET A 595 31.40 -17.45 5.91
CA MET A 595 32.67 -17.68 5.24
C MET A 595 32.60 -19.02 4.52
N LEU A 596 32.73 -18.97 3.20
CA LEU A 596 32.75 -20.16 2.36
C LEU A 596 34.17 -20.74 2.36
N ILE A 597 34.29 -22.02 2.69
CA ILE A 597 35.57 -22.72 2.77
C ILE A 597 35.53 -23.85 1.75
N ARG A 598 36.57 -23.93 0.91
CA ARG A 598 36.71 -24.99 -0.07
C ARG A 598 37.97 -25.78 0.23
N ASP A 599 37.81 -27.08 0.47
CA ASP A 599 38.87 -28.08 0.48
C ASP A 599 38.69 -28.97 -0.76
N ALA A 600 39.70 -29.76 -1.14
CA ALA A 600 39.78 -30.49 -2.41
C ALA A 600 38.52 -31.35 -2.71
N ASP A 601 37.88 -31.90 -1.67
CA ASP A 601 36.71 -32.79 -1.78
C ASP A 601 35.52 -32.40 -0.87
N THR A 602 35.60 -31.29 -0.12
CA THR A 602 34.55 -30.91 0.85
C THR A 602 34.11 -29.46 0.71
N HIS A 603 32.80 -29.24 0.82
CA HIS A 603 32.20 -27.90 0.87
C HIS A 603 31.86 -27.59 2.32
N ALA A 604 32.47 -26.55 2.88
CA ALA A 604 32.27 -26.14 4.25
C ALA A 604 31.88 -24.67 4.35
N MET A 605 31.20 -24.32 5.43
CA MET A 605 30.87 -22.93 5.74
C MET A 605 31.03 -22.69 7.23
N GLU A 606 31.67 -21.58 7.58
CA GLU A 606 31.63 -21.03 8.92
C GLU A 606 30.69 -19.83 8.96
N ALA A 607 30.05 -19.60 10.10
CA ALA A 607 29.19 -18.44 10.29
C ALA A 607 29.29 -17.88 11.71
N ARG A 608 29.02 -16.58 11.86
CA ARG A 608 28.93 -15.89 13.15
C ARG A 608 27.46 -15.59 13.44
N PHE A 609 26.98 -16.06 14.59
CA PHE A 609 25.66 -15.75 15.13
C PHE A 609 25.82 -15.37 16.60
N GLU A 610 25.25 -14.23 17.01
CA GLU A 610 25.34 -13.72 18.39
C GLU A 610 26.75 -13.68 19.02
N GLY A 611 27.81 -13.58 18.21
CA GLY A 611 29.21 -13.53 18.62
C GLY A 611 29.88 -14.90 18.74
N ARG A 612 29.20 -15.97 18.30
CA ARG A 612 29.68 -17.35 18.37
C ARG A 612 29.87 -17.92 16.97
N THR A 613 30.85 -18.80 16.82
CA THR A 613 31.18 -19.43 15.53
C THR A 613 30.43 -20.76 15.41
N HIS A 614 29.79 -20.94 14.26
CA HIS A 614 29.12 -22.15 13.84
C HIS A 614 29.83 -22.67 12.59
N ARG A 615 29.85 -23.99 12.39
CA ARG A 615 30.48 -24.62 11.22
C ARG A 615 29.58 -25.71 10.66
N ILE A 616 29.47 -25.78 9.33
CA ILE A 616 28.92 -26.94 8.63
C ILE A 616 29.93 -27.51 7.63
N GLU A 617 29.86 -28.81 7.41
CA GLU A 617 30.58 -29.52 6.36
C GLU A 617 29.62 -30.45 5.62
N LEU A 618 29.68 -30.46 4.28
CA LEU A 618 28.82 -31.26 3.43
C LEU A 618 29.65 -32.30 2.67
N THR A 619 29.59 -33.56 3.14
CA THR A 619 30.38 -34.71 2.66
C THR A 619 29.49 -35.95 2.44
N GLY A 620 28.32 -35.74 1.84
CA GLY A 620 27.26 -36.76 1.73
C GLY A 620 26.32 -36.80 2.95
N SER A 621 26.83 -36.45 4.13
CA SER A 621 26.08 -36.05 5.33
C SER A 621 26.30 -34.56 5.60
N LEU A 622 25.41 -33.91 6.36
CA LEU A 622 25.58 -32.55 6.85
C LEU A 622 26.07 -32.59 8.31
N ASP A 623 27.35 -32.34 8.51
CA ASP A 623 27.96 -32.25 9.83
C ASP A 623 27.90 -30.81 10.31
N TYR A 624 27.28 -30.58 11.48
CA TYR A 624 27.10 -29.27 12.08
C TYR A 624 27.79 -29.20 13.44
N THR A 625 28.60 -28.16 13.64
CA THR A 625 29.22 -27.84 14.91
C THR A 625 28.74 -26.47 15.37
N ALA A 626 27.98 -26.46 16.47
CA ALA A 626 27.60 -25.29 17.22
C ALA A 626 28.49 -25.14 18.47
N PRO A 627 28.48 -23.98 19.15
CA PRO A 627 29.25 -23.79 20.39
C PRO A 627 28.91 -24.80 21.49
N ALA A 628 27.67 -25.26 21.55
CA ALA A 628 27.18 -26.11 22.63
C ALA A 628 27.03 -27.60 22.26
N PHE A 629 27.03 -27.95 20.97
CA PHE A 629 26.78 -29.31 20.50
C PHE A 629 27.30 -29.50 19.06
N SER A 630 27.52 -30.74 18.68
CA SER A 630 27.62 -31.15 17.27
C SER A 630 26.42 -32.02 16.89
N ALA A 631 26.04 -31.98 15.61
CA ALA A 631 24.97 -32.80 15.07
C ALA A 631 25.32 -33.31 13.68
N GLN A 632 24.91 -34.53 13.39
CA GLN A 632 24.94 -35.12 12.05
C GLN A 632 23.51 -35.13 11.51
N ILE A 633 23.31 -34.59 10.32
CA ILE A 633 21.98 -34.32 9.76
C ILE A 633 21.91 -34.88 8.34
N ASP A 634 20.80 -35.54 8.00
CA ASP A 634 20.49 -35.92 6.61
C ASP A 634 20.15 -34.66 5.79
N PRO A 635 20.91 -34.31 4.74
CA PRO A 635 20.66 -33.12 3.93
C PRO A 635 19.38 -33.20 3.06
N HIS A 636 18.77 -34.38 2.89
CA HIS A 636 17.56 -34.52 2.08
C HIS A 636 16.29 -34.17 2.86
N GLY A 637 16.15 -34.71 4.08
CA GLY A 637 15.00 -34.45 4.95
C GLY A 637 15.25 -33.49 6.11
N PHE A 638 16.49 -33.00 6.27
CA PHE A 638 16.94 -32.23 7.43
C PHE A 638 16.71 -32.96 8.78
N CYS A 639 16.78 -34.29 8.77
CA CYS A 639 16.57 -35.12 9.94
C CYS A 639 17.86 -35.26 10.75
N VAL A 640 17.80 -35.05 12.06
CA VAL A 640 18.97 -35.24 12.95
C VAL A 640 19.20 -36.74 13.14
N GLU A 641 20.35 -37.23 12.67
CA GLU A 641 20.79 -38.62 12.84
C GLU A 641 21.51 -38.82 14.17
N GLN A 642 22.33 -37.83 14.55
CA GLN A 642 23.08 -37.86 15.80
C GLN A 642 23.23 -36.44 16.36
N VAL A 643 23.19 -36.29 17.68
CA VAL A 643 23.48 -35.04 18.38
C VAL A 643 24.33 -35.32 19.61
N ILE A 644 25.42 -34.56 19.78
CA ILE A 644 26.41 -34.75 20.83
C ILE A 644 26.65 -33.41 21.53
N PRO A 645 26.43 -33.28 22.85
CA PRO A 645 26.79 -32.08 23.59
C PRO A 645 28.32 -31.89 23.62
N LEU A 646 28.79 -30.65 23.53
CA LEU A 646 30.23 -30.34 23.64
C LEU A 646 30.59 -29.95 25.08
N ASN A 647 31.78 -30.40 25.52
CA ASN A 647 32.27 -30.16 26.88
C ASN A 647 32.42 -28.66 27.17
N GLY A 648 31.80 -28.19 28.26
CA GLY A 648 31.84 -26.79 28.69
C GLY A 648 30.62 -25.95 28.28
N SER A 649 29.61 -26.53 27.61
CA SER A 649 28.36 -25.82 27.31
C SER A 649 27.53 -25.55 28.57
N SER A 650 27.08 -24.32 28.77
CA SER A 650 26.18 -23.94 29.87
C SER A 650 24.73 -24.35 29.60
N HIS A 651 23.90 -24.38 30.64
CA HIS A 651 22.44 -24.59 30.48
C HIS A 651 21.74 -23.46 29.71
N ASP A 652 22.33 -22.26 29.68
CA ASP A 652 21.79 -21.08 29.00
C ASP A 652 22.19 -21.03 27.50
N ASP A 653 23.04 -21.94 27.03
CA ASP A 653 23.42 -21.98 25.62
C ASP A 653 22.26 -22.49 24.76
N GLY A 654 21.74 -21.63 23.88
CA GLY A 654 20.62 -21.94 23.01
C GLY A 654 20.86 -23.18 22.13
N LEU A 655 19.92 -24.13 22.14
CA LEU A 655 19.92 -25.30 21.28
C LEU A 655 19.03 -25.03 20.06
N SER A 656 19.61 -24.43 19.02
CA SER A 656 18.91 -24.14 17.77
C SER A 656 19.63 -24.75 16.57
N LEU A 657 18.84 -25.35 15.67
CA LEU A 657 19.27 -25.78 14.34
C LEU A 657 18.98 -24.73 13.25
N GLU A 658 18.35 -23.60 13.58
CA GLU A 658 18.10 -22.51 12.64
C GLU A 658 19.40 -21.95 12.00
N PRO A 659 20.51 -21.76 12.75
CA PRO A 659 21.79 -21.41 12.14
C PRO A 659 22.27 -22.46 11.14
N CYS A 660 22.13 -23.75 11.48
CA CYS A 660 22.51 -24.85 10.59
C CYS A 660 21.70 -24.84 9.29
N ALA A 661 20.38 -24.70 9.38
CA ALA A 661 19.49 -24.63 8.23
C ALA A 661 19.83 -23.43 7.32
N THR A 662 20.07 -22.26 7.93
CA THR A 662 20.48 -21.04 7.23
C THR A 662 21.79 -21.23 6.47
N MET A 663 22.81 -21.79 7.14
CA MET A 663 24.12 -22.06 6.55
C MET A 663 24.03 -23.12 5.44
N TYR A 664 23.28 -24.21 5.67
CA TYR A 664 23.13 -25.31 4.71
C TYR A 664 22.52 -24.83 3.39
N VAL A 665 21.41 -24.10 3.50
CA VAL A 665 20.74 -23.54 2.33
C VAL A 665 21.65 -22.59 1.57
N LEU A 666 22.35 -21.69 2.27
CA LEU A 666 23.26 -20.75 1.65
C LEU A 666 24.42 -21.47 0.96
N LEU A 667 25.10 -22.39 1.65
CA LEU A 667 26.22 -23.18 1.12
C LEU A 667 25.81 -23.93 -0.15
N LYS A 668 24.74 -24.73 -0.07
CA LYS A 668 24.24 -25.54 -1.20
C LYS A 668 23.89 -24.65 -2.40
N SER A 669 23.21 -23.54 -2.16
CA SER A 669 22.77 -22.63 -3.23
C SER A 669 23.95 -21.91 -3.89
N LEU A 670 24.92 -21.43 -3.11
CA LEU A 670 26.10 -20.74 -3.63
C LEU A 670 27.02 -21.69 -4.41
N VAL A 671 27.25 -22.90 -3.90
CA VAL A 671 28.08 -23.91 -4.61
C VAL A 671 27.47 -24.27 -5.96
N ASN A 672 26.16 -24.47 -6.01
CA ASN A 672 25.46 -24.87 -7.24
C ASN A 672 25.32 -23.74 -8.26
N SER A 673 24.99 -22.52 -7.81
CA SER A 673 24.66 -21.41 -8.71
C SER A 673 25.79 -20.40 -8.95
N MET A 674 26.77 -20.35 -8.04
CA MET A 674 27.84 -19.36 -8.03
C MET A 674 29.22 -20.03 -7.76
N PRO A 675 29.64 -21.04 -8.55
CA PRO A 675 30.87 -21.81 -8.29
C PRO A 675 32.17 -21.00 -8.40
N HIS A 676 32.07 -19.76 -8.91
CA HIS A 676 33.17 -18.82 -9.12
C HIS A 676 33.39 -17.85 -7.95
N LEU A 677 32.56 -17.90 -6.89
CA LEU A 677 32.75 -17.02 -5.74
C LEU A 677 34.07 -17.33 -5.03
N PRO A 678 34.78 -16.29 -4.55
CA PRO A 678 35.99 -16.48 -3.77
C PRO A 678 35.69 -17.26 -2.49
N CYS A 679 36.57 -18.20 -2.14
CA CYS A 679 36.50 -18.99 -0.93
C CYS A 679 37.71 -18.65 -0.04
N ALA A 680 37.54 -18.75 1.28
CA ALA A 680 38.66 -18.68 2.19
C ALA A 680 39.55 -19.93 2.04
N PRO A 681 40.88 -19.81 2.13
CA PRO A 681 41.80 -20.93 2.06
C PRO A 681 41.54 -21.91 3.23
N GLY A 682 41.27 -23.18 2.91
CA GLY A 682 41.19 -24.26 3.89
C GLY A 682 42.57 -24.73 4.30
N GLY A 683 43.21 -24.05 5.26
CA GLY A 683 44.55 -24.40 5.74
C GLY A 683 45.70 -23.94 4.83
N GLU A 684 46.95 -24.11 5.31
CA GLU A 684 48.19 -23.41 4.89
C GLU A 684 48.59 -23.51 3.40
N ASP A 685 47.94 -24.36 2.59
CA ASP A 685 48.34 -24.66 1.20
C ASP A 685 47.34 -24.21 0.11
N CYS A 686 46.49 -23.21 0.39
CA CYS A 686 45.66 -22.60 -0.66
C CYS A 686 46.31 -21.32 -1.20
N ILE A 687 46.66 -21.35 -2.50
CA ILE A 687 47.32 -20.26 -3.24
C ILE A 687 46.57 -18.94 -3.00
N PRO A 688 47.24 -17.87 -2.53
CA PRO A 688 46.59 -16.60 -2.26
C PRO A 688 46.00 -16.03 -3.56
N ALA A 689 44.80 -15.45 -3.45
CA ALA A 689 44.22 -14.67 -4.54
C ALA A 689 45.24 -13.64 -5.05
N PRO A 690 45.36 -13.43 -6.38
CA PRO A 690 46.31 -12.47 -6.91
C PRO A 690 46.01 -11.09 -6.34
N ARG A 691 46.94 -10.58 -5.53
CA ARG A 691 46.88 -9.19 -5.05
C ARG A 691 46.97 -8.29 -6.29
N TYR A 692 45.92 -7.50 -6.52
CA TYR A 692 45.95 -6.43 -7.51
C TYR A 692 46.97 -5.38 -7.05
N GLY A 693 48.23 -5.56 -7.44
CA GLY A 693 49.34 -4.71 -6.99
C GLY A 693 50.72 -5.20 -7.43
N ASP A 694 50.92 -6.51 -7.60
CA ASP A 694 52.22 -7.04 -8.05
C ASP A 694 52.26 -7.12 -9.58
N ARG A 695 52.51 -5.95 -10.19
CA ARG A 695 53.11 -5.88 -11.53
C ARG A 695 54.61 -5.69 -11.38
N ASN A 696 55.36 -6.75 -11.67
CA ASN A 696 56.62 -6.66 -12.42
C ASN A 696 56.59 -7.71 -13.51
#